data_AF-A0A3P7PP62-F1
#
_entry.id   AF-A0A3P7PP62-F1
#
_cell.length_a   1.000
_cell.length_b   1.000
_cell.length_c   1.000
_cell.angle_alpha   90.00
_cell.angle_beta   90.00
_cell.angle_gamma   90.00
#
_symmetry.space_group_name_H-M   'P 1'
#
loop_
_entity.id
_entity.type
_entity.pdbx_description
1 polymer ?
#
loop_
_entity_poly.entity_id
_entity_poly.type
_entity_poly.pdbx_seq_one_letter_code
_entity_poly.pdbx_strand_id
1 'polypeptide(L)'
;MVEKRTQETLSEWERAKPVEGAQRPNEALAALTTFEQKMAKLSEDREKMRRARHALDMADPTGVPVDADKLAVAAEELADLKGVWQALTPIYTSVDEMKEKTWLSVQPRKLRQSLDELMNQLKHLPVKYKSYKSYEYAKQMMHNYSKMNMLVMELKSEALKERHWRQMMKELRVWDADLQRHEHAIKQILLVAQGELALEEFLKQMKDFWQAYEVELVNYQNKTRLIKGWDELFNKLKEHQNSLAAMKLSPYYKQFEENALSWEEKLNRISAMFDVWIDVQRRWVYLEGLFSGSADIATFISTEFLALMKKVTQSPRILDVVGMQGAQRLLDRLADMLSKIQKALGEYLERERASFPRFYFVGDEDLLEIMGNSKDVARLQKHLKKMFAGVTAIDVGEEDRIITALHSREGERVDLVQPMDIDTVTPDEYMEWLDKFPAQVIALTAEIWWSNQMEMALSDGKGVDGVEKAVSATLSLLADSVLKDQPPIRRKKIEALITEFVHKRDTCRKLISSDVKSPSDFGWLQCMRFYFDPKQVRLFSVACRRLRLGGSPFGPAGTGKTESVKALGNQLGRFVLVFNCDETFDFQAMGRILVGLCQVGAWGCFDEFNRLEERMLSAVSQQIQTIQEAVRAGGEMTVDLVGKRLNVNPNIGIFITMNPGYSGRSNLPDNLKQLFRSLAMTQPDRQLIAQVMLFSQGFRTAETLANKIVPLFILCKEQLSAQCHYDFGLRALKYVLVSAGNVKRDKLAKVGAAALEDVAEQQVRRGEAGSHLGLVFCQVWVRRESRPGTDRTGADFITFLG
;
A
#
# COMPACT_ATOMS: atom_id res chain seq x y z
N MET A 1 44.04 93.00 48.58
CA MET A 1 43.85 92.81 47.12
C MET A 1 43.93 91.32 46.73
N VAL A 2 44.98 90.60 47.14
CA VAL A 2 45.11 89.14 46.87
C VAL A 2 43.94 88.35 47.46
N GLU A 3 43.56 88.57 48.73
CA GLU A 3 42.41 87.89 49.36
C GLU A 3 41.07 88.10 48.61
N LYS A 4 40.82 89.32 48.11
CA LYS A 4 39.61 89.61 47.31
C LYS A 4 39.60 88.83 46.00
N ARG A 5 40.74 88.77 45.28
CA ARG A 5 40.89 87.98 44.05
C ARG A 5 40.77 86.47 44.30
N THR A 6 41.21 86.00 45.47
CA THR A 6 41.04 84.60 45.90
C THR A 6 39.56 84.26 46.09
N GLN A 7 38.80 85.09 46.78
CA GLN A 7 37.35 84.89 46.96
C GLN A 7 36.58 84.95 45.64
N GLU A 8 36.92 85.88 44.74
CA GLU A 8 36.32 85.97 43.41
C GLU A 8 36.61 84.70 42.57
N THR A 9 37.84 84.19 42.60
CA THR A 9 38.23 82.99 41.84
C THR A 9 37.63 81.71 42.41
N LEU A 10 37.52 81.60 43.74
CA LEU A 10 36.84 80.46 44.40
C LEU A 10 35.33 80.46 44.13
N SER A 11 34.69 81.63 44.09
CA SER A 11 33.28 81.75 43.70
C SER A 11 33.06 81.41 42.22
N GLU A 12 33.98 81.82 41.34
CA GLU A 12 33.97 81.44 39.92
C GLU A 12 34.19 79.93 39.75
N TRP A 13 35.09 79.32 40.52
CA TRP A 13 35.35 77.87 40.53
C TRP A 13 34.11 77.07 40.93
N GLU A 14 33.44 77.41 42.03
CA GLU A 14 32.24 76.68 42.46
C GLU A 14 31.08 76.78 41.46
N ARG A 15 30.97 77.91 40.74
CA ARG A 15 29.91 78.11 39.75
C ARG A 15 30.21 77.48 38.39
N ALA A 16 31.48 77.49 37.97
CA ALA A 16 31.88 77.17 36.61
C ALA A 16 32.82 75.97 36.49
N LYS A 17 33.03 75.21 37.57
CA LYS A 17 33.79 73.95 37.50
C LYS A 17 33.11 72.98 36.52
N PRO A 18 33.86 72.40 35.57
CA PRO A 18 33.30 71.50 34.54
C PRO A 18 33.01 70.12 35.15
N VAL A 19 31.88 70.06 35.84
CA VAL A 19 31.35 68.85 36.50
C VAL A 19 30.18 68.28 35.69
N GLU A 20 29.61 69.07 34.78
CA GLU A 20 28.54 68.62 33.90
C GLU A 20 29.08 67.65 32.85
N GLY A 21 28.56 66.42 32.86
CA GLY A 21 29.03 65.35 31.98
C GLY A 21 28.73 65.55 30.49
N ALA A 22 27.91 66.53 30.11
CA ALA A 22 27.57 66.82 28.71
C ALA A 22 28.68 67.56 27.95
N GLN A 23 29.68 68.09 28.64
CA GLN A 23 30.81 68.80 28.02
C GLN A 23 31.81 67.83 27.39
N ARG A 24 32.42 68.21 26.25
CA ARG A 24 33.46 67.40 25.61
C ARG A 24 34.77 67.46 26.42
N PRO A 25 35.57 66.38 26.49
CA PRO A 25 36.83 66.39 27.22
C PRO A 25 37.79 67.52 26.82
N ASN A 26 37.86 67.88 25.54
CA ASN A 26 38.71 68.97 25.06
C ASN A 26 38.30 70.34 25.59
N GLU A 27 36.99 70.61 25.69
CA GLU A 27 36.43 71.87 26.21
C GLU A 27 36.60 71.95 27.73
N ALA A 28 36.32 70.84 28.43
CA ALA A 28 36.49 70.73 29.88
C ALA A 28 37.97 70.89 30.29
N LEU A 29 38.91 70.27 29.57
CA LEU A 29 40.34 70.39 29.84
C LEU A 29 40.88 71.80 29.57
N ALA A 30 40.38 72.49 28.52
CA ALA A 30 40.74 73.88 28.24
C ALA A 30 40.24 74.82 29.36
N ALA A 31 39.02 74.62 29.84
CA ALA A 31 38.47 75.36 30.98
C ALA A 31 39.29 75.12 32.26
N LEU A 32 39.62 73.86 32.57
CA LEU A 32 40.45 73.51 33.74
C LEU A 32 41.86 74.09 33.67
N THR A 33 42.48 74.10 32.49
CA THR A 33 43.82 74.70 32.29
C THR A 33 43.80 76.21 32.54
N THR A 34 42.70 76.88 32.18
CA THR A 34 42.51 78.31 32.45
C THR A 34 42.38 78.58 33.95
N PHE A 35 41.64 77.74 34.68
CA PHE A 35 41.53 77.84 36.14
C PHE A 35 42.84 77.49 36.86
N GLU A 36 43.60 76.52 36.36
CA GLU A 36 44.91 76.14 36.88
C GLU A 36 45.89 77.31 36.81
N GLN A 37 45.93 78.02 35.67
CA GLN A 37 46.76 79.22 35.50
C GLN A 37 46.33 80.35 36.46
N LYS A 38 45.01 80.56 36.63
CA LYS A 38 44.47 81.56 37.57
C LYS A 38 44.86 81.21 39.02
N MET A 39 44.69 79.95 39.44
CA MET A 39 45.00 79.47 40.79
C MET A 39 46.50 79.43 41.07
N ALA A 40 47.34 79.04 40.10
CA ALA A 40 48.80 79.04 40.22
C ALA A 40 49.33 80.47 40.39
N LYS A 41 48.84 81.43 39.61
CA LYS A 41 49.21 82.85 39.74
C LYS A 41 48.81 83.42 41.11
N LEU A 42 47.65 83.04 41.64
CA LEU A 42 47.21 83.44 42.99
C LEU A 42 48.05 82.81 44.10
N SER A 43 48.48 81.55 43.92
CA SER A 43 49.39 80.87 44.85
C SER A 43 50.77 81.54 44.86
N GLU A 44 51.30 81.91 43.68
CA GLU A 44 52.56 82.66 43.55
C GLU A 44 52.46 84.07 44.15
N ASP A 45 51.37 84.80 43.88
CA ASP A 45 51.09 86.11 44.48
C ASP A 45 50.99 86.01 46.02
N ARG A 46 50.39 84.93 46.56
CA ARG A 46 50.33 84.66 48.01
C ARG A 46 51.69 84.32 48.60
N GLU A 47 52.49 83.50 47.94
CA GLU A 47 53.83 83.16 48.40
C GLU A 47 54.76 84.38 48.37
N LYS A 48 54.65 85.25 47.36
CA LYS A 48 55.32 86.56 47.33
C LYS A 48 54.88 87.45 48.48
N MET A 49 53.59 87.50 48.80
CA MET A 49 53.07 88.25 49.96
C MET A 49 53.53 87.65 51.29
N ARG A 50 53.61 86.32 51.41
CA ARG A 50 54.14 85.63 52.61
C ARG A 50 55.63 85.94 52.81
N ARG A 51 56.43 85.88 51.74
CA ARG A 51 57.84 86.25 51.76
C ARG A 51 58.06 87.73 52.06
N ALA A 52 57.27 88.62 51.47
CA ALA A 52 57.33 90.06 51.75
C ALA A 52 56.92 90.36 53.20
N ARG A 53 55.92 89.67 53.74
CA ARG A 53 55.48 89.80 55.15
C ARG A 53 56.54 89.28 56.13
N HIS A 54 57.19 88.16 55.82
CA HIS A 54 58.32 87.61 56.58
C HIS A 54 59.57 88.51 56.49
N ALA A 55 59.81 89.20 55.38
CA ALA A 55 60.92 90.14 55.23
C ALA A 55 60.70 91.48 55.97
N LEU A 56 59.46 91.80 56.34
CA LEU A 56 59.04 93.04 57.00
C LEU A 56 58.77 92.87 58.51
N ASP A 57 59.07 91.71 59.09
CA ASP A 57 58.90 91.38 60.52
C ASP A 57 57.50 91.69 61.08
N MET A 58 56.49 91.59 60.22
CA MET A 58 55.09 91.77 60.59
C MET A 58 54.56 90.48 61.22
N ALA A 59 54.07 90.55 62.46
CA ALA A 59 53.49 89.42 63.17
C ALA A 59 52.37 88.73 62.35
N ASP A 60 52.42 87.40 62.29
CA ASP A 60 51.37 86.61 61.67
C ASP A 60 50.05 86.82 62.43
N PRO A 61 48.94 87.17 61.75
CA PRO A 61 47.64 87.11 62.38
C PRO A 61 47.42 85.67 62.86
N THR A 62 47.15 85.51 64.14
CA THR A 62 46.79 84.23 64.76
C THR A 62 45.56 83.66 64.09
N GLY A 63 45.78 82.77 63.13
CA GLY A 63 44.76 82.14 62.30
C GLY A 63 45.30 81.95 60.89
N VAL A 64 45.57 80.70 60.52
CA VAL A 64 45.76 80.33 59.10
C VAL A 64 44.59 80.95 58.33
N PRO A 65 44.83 81.73 57.25
CA PRO A 65 43.73 82.29 56.48
C PRO A 65 42.85 81.13 56.02
N VAL A 66 41.58 81.11 56.44
CA VAL A 66 40.59 80.08 56.04
C VAL A 66 40.50 79.95 54.52
N ASP A 67 40.83 81.03 53.80
CA ASP A 67 40.86 81.11 52.35
C ASP A 67 42.14 80.51 51.72
N ALA A 68 43.18 80.18 52.51
CA ALA A 68 44.38 79.46 52.06
C ALA A 68 44.12 77.95 51.97
N ASP A 69 43.51 77.37 53.01
CA ASP A 69 43.11 75.96 53.00
C ASP A 69 42.04 75.70 51.93
N LYS A 70 41.06 76.60 51.76
CA LYS A 70 40.07 76.49 50.68
C LYS A 70 40.68 76.55 49.28
N LEU A 71 41.74 77.33 49.07
CA LEU A 71 42.43 77.39 47.78
C LEU A 71 43.24 76.11 47.50
N ALA A 72 43.86 75.52 48.54
CA ALA A 72 44.54 74.24 48.41
C ALA A 72 43.56 73.10 48.10
N VAL A 73 42.40 73.05 48.75
CA VAL A 73 41.33 72.09 48.48
C VAL A 73 40.78 72.25 47.05
N ALA A 74 40.55 73.49 46.59
CA ALA A 74 40.10 73.74 45.21
C ALA A 74 41.16 73.37 44.16
N ALA A 75 42.45 73.55 44.47
CA ALA A 75 43.54 73.13 43.59
C ALA A 75 43.68 71.59 43.51
N GLU A 76 43.45 70.89 44.61
CA GLU A 76 43.39 69.41 44.65
C GLU A 76 42.17 68.89 43.86
N GLU A 77 40.99 69.48 44.06
CA GLU A 77 39.78 69.17 43.28
C GLU A 77 39.99 69.43 41.78
N LEU A 78 40.70 70.51 41.42
CA LEU A 78 41.05 70.83 40.04
C LEU A 78 41.99 69.78 39.44
N ALA A 79 43.01 69.36 40.17
CA ALA A 79 43.95 68.34 39.73
C ALA A 79 43.24 66.99 39.51
N ASP A 80 42.31 66.63 40.40
CA ASP A 80 41.50 65.43 40.25
C ASP A 80 40.53 65.51 39.06
N LEU A 81 39.79 66.62 38.88
CA LEU A 81 38.91 66.83 37.72
C LEU A 81 39.69 66.79 36.40
N LYS A 82 40.88 67.40 36.35
CA LYS A 82 41.76 67.35 35.18
C LYS A 82 42.22 65.92 34.90
N GLY A 83 42.55 65.16 35.94
CA GLY A 83 42.85 63.74 35.84
C GLY A 83 41.69 62.90 35.30
N VAL A 84 40.45 63.17 35.75
CA VAL A 84 39.23 62.49 35.25
C VAL A 84 39.04 62.75 33.76
N TRP A 85 39.06 64.01 33.32
CA TRP A 85 38.84 64.36 31.92
C TRP A 85 39.96 63.90 30.98
N GLN A 86 41.22 63.90 31.45
CA GLN A 86 42.34 63.30 30.73
C GLN A 86 42.14 61.78 30.56
N ALA A 87 41.71 61.09 31.62
CA ALA A 87 41.43 59.65 31.56
C ALA A 87 40.22 59.29 30.69
N LEU A 88 39.24 60.19 30.53
CA LEU A 88 38.09 60.00 29.66
C LEU A 88 38.40 60.28 28.17
N THR A 89 39.42 61.07 27.85
CA THR A 89 39.74 61.48 26.47
C THR A 89 39.96 60.31 25.49
N PRO A 90 40.71 59.23 25.85
CA PRO A 90 40.86 58.05 25.00
C PRO A 90 39.55 57.32 24.72
N ILE A 91 38.61 57.34 25.68
CA ILE A 91 37.30 56.69 25.54
C ILE A 91 36.45 57.46 24.53
N TYR A 92 36.40 58.78 24.63
CA TYR A 92 35.64 59.62 23.69
C TYR A 92 36.21 59.56 22.26
N THR A 93 37.54 59.62 22.11
CA THR A 93 38.19 59.49 20.79
C THR A 93 37.93 58.13 20.14
N SER A 94 38.04 57.04 20.89
CA SER A 94 37.72 55.69 20.39
C SER A 94 36.25 55.56 19.95
N VAL A 95 35.34 56.24 20.66
CA VAL A 95 33.90 56.27 20.32
C VAL A 95 33.64 57.06 19.04
N ASP A 96 34.32 58.19 18.86
CA ASP A 96 34.18 59.00 17.64
C ASP A 96 34.74 58.24 16.42
N GLU A 97 35.89 57.57 16.56
CA GLU A 97 36.43 56.69 15.52
C GLU A 97 35.48 55.54 15.12
N MET A 98 34.69 55.02 16.07
CA MET A 98 33.68 54.01 15.77
C MET A 98 32.48 54.58 15.00
N LYS A 99 32.12 55.85 15.23
CA LYS A 99 31.00 56.52 14.55
C LYS A 99 31.31 56.88 13.09
N GLU A 100 32.57 57.14 12.76
CA GLU A 100 33.01 57.48 11.40
C GLU A 100 33.04 56.27 10.44
N LYS A 101 32.78 55.05 10.94
CA LYS A 101 32.76 53.82 10.12
C LYS A 101 31.49 53.73 9.27
N THR A 102 31.64 53.44 7.98
CA THR A 102 30.50 53.24 7.06
C THR A 102 29.70 51.97 7.37
N TRP A 103 28.38 51.97 7.13
CA TRP A 103 27.47 50.85 7.44
C TRP A 103 27.88 49.49 6.86
N LEU A 104 28.54 49.48 5.69
CA LEU A 104 29.06 48.26 5.06
C LEU A 104 30.25 47.66 5.83
N SER A 105 31.07 48.52 6.45
CA SER A 105 32.25 48.12 7.22
C SER A 105 31.94 47.76 8.68
N VAL A 106 30.77 48.18 9.19
CA VAL A 106 30.35 47.89 10.57
C VAL A 106 30.07 46.41 10.75
N GLN A 107 30.79 45.80 11.70
CA GLN A 107 30.57 44.43 12.16
C GLN A 107 30.02 44.47 13.60
N PRO A 108 28.72 44.15 13.83
CA PRO A 108 28.08 44.31 15.14
C PRO A 108 28.75 43.54 16.28
N ARG A 109 29.33 42.36 15.99
CA ARG A 109 30.07 41.57 16.98
C ARG A 109 31.38 42.24 17.42
N LYS A 110 32.13 42.82 16.48
CA LYS A 110 33.37 43.55 16.80
C LYS A 110 33.05 44.87 17.50
N LEU A 111 32.00 45.56 17.09
CA LEU A 111 31.54 46.78 17.75
C LEU A 111 31.18 46.51 19.22
N ARG A 112 30.49 45.40 19.50
CA ARG A 112 30.22 44.95 20.87
C ARG A 112 31.49 44.72 21.68
N GLN A 113 32.45 43.99 21.11
CA GLN A 113 33.74 43.70 21.77
C GLN A 113 34.46 44.99 22.14
N SER A 114 34.58 45.94 21.21
CA SER A 114 35.20 47.24 21.47
C SER A 114 34.45 48.07 22.53
N LEU A 115 33.11 48.04 22.53
CA LEU A 115 32.31 48.71 23.57
C LEU A 115 32.50 48.07 24.95
N ASP A 116 32.59 46.74 25.03
CA ASP A 116 32.83 46.01 26.27
C ASP A 116 34.25 46.24 26.80
N GLU A 117 35.26 46.34 25.91
CA GLU A 117 36.64 46.73 26.24
C GLU A 117 36.70 48.15 26.81
N LEU A 118 36.06 49.14 26.17
CA LEU A 118 35.99 50.51 26.66
C LEU A 118 35.24 50.61 28.00
N MET A 119 34.16 49.84 28.17
CA MET A 119 33.45 49.72 29.44
C MET A 119 34.34 49.13 30.55
N ASN A 120 35.22 48.18 30.23
CA ASN A 120 36.17 47.64 31.20
C ASN A 120 37.28 48.64 31.53
N GLN A 121 37.82 49.36 30.54
CA GLN A 121 38.78 50.44 30.77
C GLN A 121 38.19 51.51 31.72
N LEU A 122 36.92 51.88 31.52
CA LEU A 122 36.21 52.81 32.40
C LEU A 122 36.10 52.27 33.84
N LYS A 123 35.80 50.97 34.03
CA LYS A 123 35.70 50.35 35.37
C LYS A 123 37.04 50.32 36.13
N HIS A 124 38.18 50.26 35.43
CA HIS A 124 39.51 50.21 36.04
C HIS A 124 40.05 51.58 36.48
N LEU A 125 39.33 52.67 36.24
CA LEU A 125 39.72 53.99 36.73
C LEU A 125 39.79 54.05 38.27
N PRO A 126 40.69 54.86 38.84
CA PRO A 126 40.81 55.07 40.28
C PRO A 126 39.47 55.39 40.96
N VAL A 127 39.25 54.87 42.17
CA VAL A 127 37.98 55.05 42.93
C VAL A 127 37.65 56.53 43.12
N LYS A 128 38.66 57.37 43.31
CA LYS A 128 38.52 58.83 43.42
C LYS A 128 37.90 59.51 42.21
N TYR A 129 38.00 58.92 41.01
CA TYR A 129 37.43 59.46 39.78
C TYR A 129 35.97 59.05 39.57
N LYS A 130 35.52 57.99 40.26
CA LYS A 130 34.17 57.43 40.10
C LYS A 130 33.08 58.24 40.81
N SER A 131 33.43 59.11 41.75
CA SER A 131 32.53 60.00 42.47
C SER A 131 32.11 61.23 41.65
N TYR A 132 32.80 61.51 40.54
CA TYR A 132 32.51 62.67 39.69
C TYR A 132 31.39 62.36 38.68
N LYS A 133 30.49 63.34 38.48
CA LYS A 133 29.36 63.24 37.55
C LYS A 133 29.78 63.01 36.08
N SER A 134 30.96 63.48 35.68
CA SER A 134 31.52 63.26 34.34
C SER A 134 31.81 61.78 34.05
N TYR A 135 32.27 61.01 35.05
CA TYR A 135 32.45 59.57 34.95
C TYR A 135 31.10 58.83 34.83
N GLU A 136 30.11 59.22 35.63
CA GLU A 136 28.78 58.61 35.62
C GLU A 136 28.08 58.82 34.27
N TYR A 137 28.21 60.01 33.68
CA TYR A 137 27.71 60.30 32.34
C TYR A 137 28.40 59.46 31.26
N ALA A 138 29.73 59.35 31.28
CA ALA A 138 30.47 58.51 30.34
C ALA A 138 30.07 57.03 30.45
N LYS A 139 29.85 56.53 31.68
CA LYS A 139 29.36 55.17 31.94
C LYS A 139 27.96 54.94 31.38
N GLN A 140 27.05 55.89 31.59
CA GLN A 140 25.69 55.81 31.07
C GLN A 140 25.67 55.86 29.53
N MET A 141 26.50 56.71 28.93
CA MET A 141 26.69 56.83 27.49
C MET A 141 27.18 55.51 26.87
N MET A 142 28.20 54.87 27.45
CA MET A 142 28.67 53.55 27.00
C MET A 142 27.60 52.46 27.13
N HIS A 143 26.83 52.47 28.22
CA HIS A 143 25.73 51.52 28.40
C HIS A 143 24.62 51.72 27.34
N ASN A 144 24.33 52.96 26.97
CA ASN A 144 23.38 53.27 25.89
C ASN A 144 23.87 52.76 24.53
N TYR A 145 25.15 52.94 24.18
CA TYR A 145 25.69 52.38 22.95
C TYR A 145 25.70 50.85 22.92
N SER A 146 25.96 50.20 24.06
CA SER A 146 25.87 48.73 24.17
C SER A 146 24.44 48.24 23.89
N LYS A 147 23.42 48.95 24.40
CA LYS A 147 22.00 48.68 24.07
C LYS A 147 21.69 48.93 22.59
N MET A 148 22.17 50.04 22.02
CA MET A 148 21.98 50.35 20.60
C MET A 148 22.61 49.28 19.68
N ASN A 149 23.75 48.70 20.06
CA ASN A 149 24.40 47.66 19.27
C ASN A 149 23.53 46.40 19.06
N MET A 150 22.60 46.09 19.99
CA MET A 150 21.63 45.01 19.79
C MET A 150 20.70 45.30 18.61
N LEU A 151 20.23 46.55 18.46
CA LEU A 151 19.42 46.97 17.32
C LEU A 151 20.24 46.99 16.02
N VAL A 152 21.53 47.38 16.07
CA VAL A 152 22.42 47.34 14.90
C VAL A 152 22.62 45.91 14.40
N MET A 153 22.68 44.93 15.31
CA MET A 153 22.76 43.51 14.95
C MET A 153 21.49 43.03 14.23
N GLU A 154 20.32 43.40 14.72
CA GLU A 154 19.03 43.08 14.07
C GLU A 154 18.89 43.79 12.72
N LEU A 155 19.33 45.04 12.62
CA LEU A 155 19.34 45.85 11.39
C LEU A 155 20.30 45.33 10.31
N LYS A 156 21.23 44.43 10.65
CA LYS A 156 22.10 43.76 9.66
C LYS A 156 21.49 42.48 9.09
N SER A 157 20.27 42.13 9.46
CA SER A 157 19.54 40.98 8.93
C SER A 157 19.37 41.05 7.41
N GLU A 158 19.51 39.91 6.73
CA GLU A 158 19.28 39.77 5.28
C GLU A 158 17.81 39.98 4.89
N ALA A 159 16.89 39.93 5.87
CA ALA A 159 15.48 40.25 5.67
C ALA A 159 15.25 41.72 5.25
N LEU A 160 16.16 42.63 5.63
CA LEU A 160 16.00 44.06 5.36
C LEU A 160 16.44 44.41 3.93
N LYS A 161 15.47 44.74 3.09
CA LYS A 161 15.67 45.22 1.72
C LYS A 161 15.57 46.73 1.64
N GLU A 162 15.97 47.30 0.51
CA GLU A 162 16.00 48.74 0.26
C GLU A 162 14.66 49.45 0.57
N ARG A 163 13.52 48.79 0.35
CA ARG A 163 12.19 49.29 0.70
C ARG A 163 12.00 49.50 2.21
N HIS A 164 12.51 48.59 3.04
CA HIS A 164 12.46 48.67 4.50
C HIS A 164 13.35 49.82 4.98
N TRP A 165 14.52 49.98 4.37
CA TRP A 165 15.41 51.13 4.61
C TRP A 165 14.74 52.46 4.24
N ARG A 166 14.04 52.53 3.10
CA ARG A 166 13.29 53.74 2.70
C ARG A 166 12.15 54.06 3.68
N GLN A 167 11.42 53.05 4.15
CA GLN A 167 10.36 53.23 5.15
C GLN A 167 10.94 53.70 6.49
N MET A 168 12.04 53.09 6.93
CA MET A 168 12.72 53.47 8.17
C MET A 168 13.30 54.90 8.10
N MET A 169 13.89 55.30 6.97
CA MET A 169 14.40 56.66 6.74
C MET A 169 13.29 57.71 6.64
N LYS A 170 12.05 57.31 6.30
CA LYS A 170 10.90 58.20 6.29
C LYS A 170 10.39 58.48 7.71
N GLU A 171 10.44 57.48 8.59
CA GLU A 171 10.06 57.62 10.00
C GLU A 171 11.16 58.31 10.83
N LEU A 172 12.43 58.05 10.52
CA LEU A 172 13.60 58.71 11.11
C LEU A 172 13.92 60.00 10.35
N ARG A 173 13.26 61.13 10.69
CA ARG A 173 13.59 62.43 10.09
C ARG A 173 15.06 62.78 10.37
N VAL A 174 15.88 62.73 9.31
CA VAL A 174 17.19 63.38 9.11
C VAL A 174 18.17 63.34 10.32
N TRP A 175 19.07 62.35 10.30
CA TRP A 175 20.45 62.34 10.81
C TRP A 175 20.77 62.81 12.26
N ASP A 176 19.80 62.91 13.17
CA ASP A 176 20.07 63.06 14.62
C ASP A 176 19.11 62.22 15.50
N ALA A 177 18.54 61.15 14.93
CA ALA A 177 17.56 60.33 15.61
C ALA A 177 18.23 59.31 16.55
N ASP A 178 18.13 59.59 17.85
CA ASP A 178 18.37 58.64 18.93
C ASP A 178 17.67 57.30 18.62
N LEU A 179 18.43 56.28 18.21
CA LEU A 179 17.94 54.95 17.79
C LEU A 179 17.07 54.30 18.88
N GLN A 180 17.30 54.66 20.15
CA GLN A 180 16.49 54.19 21.27
C GLN A 180 15.07 54.75 21.26
N ARG A 181 14.85 55.99 20.81
CA ARG A 181 13.50 56.60 20.79
C ARG A 181 12.59 55.98 19.74
N HIS A 182 13.16 55.39 18.70
CA HIS A 182 12.43 54.78 17.59
C HIS A 182 12.56 53.25 17.58
N GLU A 183 12.98 52.63 18.69
CA GLU A 183 13.16 51.18 18.81
C GLU A 183 11.91 50.40 18.40
N HIS A 184 10.72 50.85 18.84
CA HIS A 184 9.46 50.19 18.52
C HIS A 184 9.16 50.20 17.00
N ALA A 185 9.39 51.33 16.33
CA ALA A 185 9.20 51.47 14.89
C ALA A 185 10.14 50.55 14.10
N ILE A 186 11.42 50.50 14.51
CA ILE A 186 12.43 49.62 13.90
C ILE A 186 12.05 48.14 14.06
N LYS A 187 11.60 47.73 15.26
CA LYS A 187 11.16 46.35 15.51
C LYS A 187 9.93 45.95 14.71
N GLN A 188 8.97 46.86 14.49
CA GLN A 188 7.81 46.59 13.63
C GLN A 188 8.23 46.39 12.17
N ILE A 189 9.13 47.23 11.64
CA ILE A 189 9.64 47.07 10.27
C ILE A 189 10.44 45.76 10.12
N LEU A 190 11.22 45.39 11.14
CA LEU A 190 11.94 44.11 11.18
C LEU A 190 11.00 42.90 11.17
N LEU A 191 9.90 42.95 11.92
CA LEU A 191 8.89 41.88 11.94
C LEU A 191 8.26 41.68 10.55
N VAL A 192 7.91 42.79 9.88
CA VAL A 192 7.42 42.76 8.49
C VAL A 192 8.46 42.15 7.56
N ALA A 193 9.71 42.61 7.65
CA ALA A 193 10.80 42.12 6.82
C ALA A 193 11.04 40.60 6.99
N GLN A 194 10.98 40.09 8.23
CA GLN A 194 11.13 38.66 8.50
C GLN A 194 9.96 37.83 7.95
N GLY A 195 8.73 38.33 8.09
CA GLY A 195 7.55 37.71 7.51
C GLY A 195 7.61 37.65 5.98
N GLU A 196 8.10 38.71 5.33
CA GLU A 196 8.31 38.76 3.88
C GLU A 196 9.39 37.78 3.41
N LEU A 197 10.50 37.64 4.15
CA LEU A 197 11.58 36.71 3.81
C LEU A 197 11.08 35.25 3.76
N ALA A 198 10.27 34.84 4.73
CA ALA A 198 9.71 33.49 4.78
C ALA A 198 8.82 33.18 3.56
N LEU A 199 7.98 34.15 3.15
CA LEU A 199 7.14 34.01 1.96
C LEU A 199 7.96 33.96 0.67
N GLU A 200 9.05 34.73 0.60
CA GLU A 200 9.95 34.75 -0.54
C GLU A 200 10.72 33.44 -0.71
N GLU A 201 11.26 32.89 0.38
CA GLU A 201 11.93 31.58 0.36
C GLU A 201 10.98 30.48 -0.06
N PHE A 202 9.74 30.49 0.46
CA PHE A 202 8.71 29.53 0.06
C PHE A 202 8.39 29.62 -1.44
N LEU A 203 8.13 30.81 -1.98
CA LEU A 203 7.86 31.00 -3.41
C LEU A 203 9.06 30.58 -4.28
N LYS A 204 10.28 30.84 -3.81
CA LYS A 204 11.51 30.41 -4.49
C LYS A 204 11.62 28.89 -4.54
N GLN A 205 11.44 28.21 -3.41
CA GLN A 205 11.47 26.73 -3.35
C GLN A 205 10.40 26.10 -4.24
N MET A 206 9.17 26.63 -4.22
CA MET A 206 8.10 26.19 -5.10
C MET A 206 8.48 26.35 -6.57
N LYS A 207 8.99 27.53 -6.95
CA LYS A 207 9.41 27.82 -8.32
C LYS A 207 10.51 26.87 -8.77
N ASP A 208 11.56 26.70 -7.97
CA ASP A 208 12.70 25.86 -8.31
C ASP A 208 12.26 24.39 -8.46
N PHE A 209 11.36 23.90 -7.59
CA PHE A 209 10.78 22.57 -7.69
C PHE A 209 10.03 22.35 -9.02
N TRP A 210 9.06 23.20 -9.34
CA TRP A 210 8.23 23.03 -10.55
C TRP A 210 8.99 23.34 -11.85
N GLN A 211 10.06 24.13 -11.80
CA GLN A 211 10.95 24.35 -12.94
C GLN A 211 11.84 23.13 -13.23
N ALA A 212 12.19 22.36 -12.21
CA ALA A 212 13.01 21.16 -12.34
C ALA A 212 12.19 19.86 -12.49
N TYR A 213 10.89 19.89 -12.18
CA TYR A 213 10.04 18.69 -12.17
C TYR A 213 9.86 18.09 -13.56
N GLU A 214 10.31 16.85 -13.72
CA GLU A 214 10.15 16.02 -14.92
C GLU A 214 9.14 14.90 -14.65
N VAL A 215 8.25 14.68 -15.61
CA VAL A 215 7.22 13.65 -15.51
C VAL A 215 7.84 12.26 -15.68
N GLU A 216 7.51 11.33 -14.78
CA GLU A 216 7.99 9.94 -14.86
C GLU A 216 7.35 9.22 -16.06
N LEU A 217 8.17 8.58 -16.90
CA LEU A 217 7.74 7.89 -18.11
C LEU A 217 8.08 6.40 -18.10
N VAL A 218 7.12 5.54 -18.42
CA VAL A 218 7.27 4.07 -18.50
C VAL A 218 6.99 3.57 -19.91
N ASN A 219 7.81 2.63 -20.39
CA ASN A 219 7.63 2.03 -21.72
C ASN A 219 6.39 1.11 -21.75
N TYR A 220 5.49 1.33 -22.71
CA TYR A 220 4.31 0.51 -22.95
C TYR A 220 4.43 -0.23 -24.29
N GLN A 221 4.60 -1.55 -24.21
CA GLN A 221 4.64 -2.49 -25.36
C GLN A 221 5.58 -2.05 -26.51
N ASN A 222 6.66 -1.31 -26.23
CA ASN A 222 7.55 -0.71 -27.23
C ASN A 222 6.87 0.24 -28.24
N LYS A 223 5.62 0.65 -28.00
CA LYS A 223 4.88 1.59 -28.87
C LYS A 223 5.11 3.03 -28.46
N THR A 224 4.95 3.33 -27.17
CA THR A 224 5.10 4.68 -26.61
C THR A 224 5.53 4.62 -25.16
N ARG A 225 6.01 5.75 -24.62
CA ARG A 225 6.21 5.92 -23.18
C ARG A 225 4.99 6.62 -22.58
N LEU A 226 4.45 6.08 -21.50
CA LEU A 226 3.27 6.58 -20.78
C LEU A 226 3.67 7.26 -19.47
N ILE A 227 2.86 8.21 -19.01
CA ILE A 227 3.10 8.90 -17.74
C ILE A 227 2.74 7.98 -16.57
N LYS A 228 3.62 7.94 -15.56
CA LYS A 228 3.44 7.24 -14.27
C LYS A 228 3.61 8.26 -13.12
N GLY A 229 3.33 7.83 -11.89
CA GLY A 229 3.55 8.65 -10.69
C GLY A 229 2.44 9.66 -10.44
N TRP A 230 1.23 9.39 -10.95
CA TRP A 230 0.08 10.30 -10.84
C TRP A 230 -0.24 10.69 -9.39
N ASP A 231 -0.24 9.73 -8.46
CA ASP A 231 -0.54 9.99 -7.05
C ASP A 231 0.48 10.95 -6.41
N GLU A 232 1.78 10.74 -6.68
CA GLU A 232 2.85 11.62 -6.18
C GLU A 232 2.71 13.04 -6.76
N LEU A 233 2.43 13.14 -8.06
CA LEU A 233 2.19 14.41 -8.75
C LEU A 233 1.00 15.17 -8.13
N PHE A 234 -0.17 14.52 -8.00
CA PHE A 234 -1.38 15.16 -7.49
C PHE A 234 -1.27 15.51 -6.01
N ASN A 235 -0.64 14.65 -5.20
CA ASN A 235 -0.39 14.95 -3.79
C ASN A 235 0.50 16.18 -3.64
N LYS A 236 1.60 16.26 -4.41
CA LYS A 236 2.52 17.40 -4.35
C LYS A 236 1.88 18.68 -4.88
N LEU A 237 1.06 18.57 -5.93
CA LEU A 237 0.31 19.69 -6.48
C LEU A 237 -0.69 20.26 -5.46
N LYS A 238 -1.45 19.38 -4.78
CA LYS A 238 -2.41 19.75 -3.74
C LYS A 238 -1.74 20.37 -2.52
N GLU A 239 -0.58 19.84 -2.09
CA GLU A 239 0.24 20.42 -1.01
C GLU A 239 0.62 21.87 -1.33
N HIS A 240 1.22 22.11 -2.51
CA HIS A 240 1.67 23.45 -2.91
C HIS A 240 0.50 24.42 -3.16
N GLN A 241 -0.64 23.96 -3.68
CA GLN A 241 -1.86 24.76 -3.80
C GLN A 241 -2.39 25.19 -2.43
N ASN A 242 -2.45 24.27 -1.46
CA ASN A 242 -2.87 24.58 -0.10
C ASN A 242 -1.90 25.56 0.59
N SER A 243 -0.59 25.40 0.37
CA SER A 243 0.41 26.32 0.90
C SER A 243 0.33 27.72 0.28
N LEU A 244 0.02 27.85 -1.02
CA LEU A 244 -0.28 29.16 -1.64
C LEU A 244 -1.55 29.79 -1.06
N ALA A 245 -2.60 29.00 -0.84
CA ALA A 245 -3.83 29.48 -0.21
C ALA A 245 -3.57 29.97 1.23
N ALA A 246 -2.74 29.27 2.00
CA ALA A 246 -2.31 29.72 3.33
C ALA A 246 -1.47 31.00 3.27
N MET A 247 -0.58 31.12 2.28
CA MET A 247 0.24 32.32 2.06
C MET A 247 -0.62 33.58 1.82
N LYS A 248 -1.79 33.46 1.16
CA LYS A 248 -2.72 34.58 0.95
C LYS A 248 -3.32 35.16 2.24
N LEU A 249 -3.41 34.35 3.30
CA LEU A 249 -3.91 34.80 4.61
C LEU A 249 -2.85 35.57 5.40
N SER A 250 -1.59 35.57 4.93
CA SER A 250 -0.50 36.28 5.59
C SER A 250 -0.63 37.80 5.43
N PRO A 251 -0.44 38.59 6.50
CA PRO A 251 -0.41 40.07 6.42
C PRO A 251 0.65 40.63 5.47
N TYR A 252 1.69 39.84 5.17
CA TYR A 252 2.84 40.23 4.36
C TYR A 252 2.69 39.85 2.86
N TYR A 253 1.53 39.31 2.47
CA TYR A 253 1.29 38.78 1.13
C TYR A 253 1.35 39.83 0.01
N LYS A 254 0.97 41.09 0.31
CA LYS A 254 0.73 42.14 -0.68
C LYS A 254 1.89 42.36 -1.67
N GLN A 255 3.14 42.23 -1.22
CA GLN A 255 4.33 42.40 -2.08
C GLN A 255 4.54 41.24 -3.06
N PHE A 256 3.97 40.08 -2.77
CA PHE A 256 4.13 38.85 -3.54
C PHE A 256 2.87 38.47 -4.33
N GLU A 257 1.82 39.29 -4.25
CA GLU A 257 0.50 39.01 -4.82
C GLU A 257 0.57 38.65 -6.30
N GLU A 258 1.23 39.46 -7.13
CA GLU A 258 1.35 39.21 -8.57
C GLU A 258 2.08 37.90 -8.88
N ASN A 259 3.22 37.66 -8.20
CA ASN A 259 4.01 36.44 -8.41
C ASN A 259 3.27 35.20 -7.92
N ALA A 260 2.62 35.26 -6.76
CA ALA A 260 1.87 34.15 -6.19
C ALA A 260 0.63 33.80 -7.02
N LEU A 261 -0.12 34.81 -7.50
CA LEU A 261 -1.24 34.62 -8.42
C LEU A 261 -0.78 33.95 -9.72
N SER A 262 0.36 34.39 -10.29
CA SER A 262 0.89 33.77 -11.51
C SER A 262 1.25 32.29 -11.34
N TRP A 263 1.71 31.88 -10.16
CA TRP A 263 2.04 30.49 -9.84
C TRP A 263 0.79 29.67 -9.51
N GLU A 264 -0.17 30.26 -8.81
CA GLU A 264 -1.47 29.65 -8.58
C GLU A 264 -2.18 29.30 -9.90
N GLU A 265 -2.21 30.24 -10.86
CA GLU A 265 -2.74 29.99 -12.20
C GLU A 265 -2.02 28.85 -12.91
N LYS A 266 -0.67 28.80 -12.83
CA LYS A 266 0.12 27.71 -13.42
C LYS A 266 -0.18 26.36 -12.78
N LEU A 267 -0.25 26.28 -11.45
CA LEU A 267 -0.55 25.04 -10.74
C LEU A 267 -1.98 24.55 -11.02
N ASN A 268 -2.94 25.47 -11.07
CA ASN A 268 -4.33 25.14 -11.44
C ASN A 268 -4.42 24.63 -12.88
N ARG A 269 -3.66 25.23 -13.80
CA ARG A 269 -3.56 24.76 -15.19
C ARG A 269 -2.90 23.39 -15.30
N ILE A 270 -1.86 23.12 -14.50
CA ILE A 270 -1.26 21.78 -14.41
C ILE A 270 -2.31 20.77 -13.93
N SER A 271 -3.03 21.05 -12.84
CA SER A 271 -4.09 20.18 -12.32
C SER A 271 -5.10 19.84 -13.41
N ALA A 272 -5.72 20.86 -14.00
CA ALA A 272 -6.79 20.69 -14.97
C ALA A 272 -6.33 19.89 -16.21
N MET A 273 -5.11 20.11 -16.70
CA MET A 273 -4.60 19.37 -17.84
C MET A 273 -4.29 17.91 -17.51
N PHE A 274 -3.64 17.64 -16.36
CA PHE A 274 -3.25 16.30 -15.97
C PHE A 274 -4.44 15.45 -15.47
N ASP A 275 -5.49 16.07 -14.92
CA ASP A 275 -6.77 15.42 -14.60
C ASP A 275 -7.46 14.85 -15.85
N VAL A 276 -7.47 15.61 -16.96
CA VAL A 276 -7.98 15.10 -18.24
C VAL A 276 -7.00 14.10 -18.84
N TRP A 277 -5.70 14.32 -18.70
CA TRP A 277 -4.66 13.45 -19.28
C TRP A 277 -4.70 12.03 -18.70
N ILE A 278 -4.77 11.87 -17.37
CA ILE A 278 -4.84 10.55 -16.74
C ILE A 278 -6.06 9.78 -17.24
N ASP A 279 -7.18 10.46 -17.41
CA ASP A 279 -8.43 9.87 -17.88
C ASP A 279 -8.34 9.44 -19.36
N VAL A 280 -7.79 10.30 -20.23
CA VAL A 280 -7.48 9.97 -21.63
C VAL A 280 -6.52 8.79 -21.72
N GLN A 281 -5.41 8.80 -20.98
CA GLN A 281 -4.42 7.73 -20.99
C GLN A 281 -5.04 6.40 -20.54
N ARG A 282 -5.83 6.41 -19.46
CA ARG A 282 -6.50 5.21 -18.96
C ARG A 282 -7.47 4.62 -19.98
N ARG A 283 -8.32 5.46 -20.59
CA ARG A 283 -9.27 5.00 -21.63
C ARG A 283 -8.56 4.52 -22.88
N TRP A 284 -7.51 5.22 -23.30
CA TRP A 284 -6.71 4.84 -24.45
C TRP A 284 -6.03 3.48 -24.24
N VAL A 285 -5.39 3.24 -23.08
CA VAL A 285 -4.77 1.94 -22.76
C VAL A 285 -5.78 0.80 -22.79
N TYR A 286 -6.99 1.02 -22.24
CA TYR A 286 -8.08 0.04 -22.29
C TYR A 286 -8.50 -0.28 -23.73
N LEU A 287 -8.79 0.75 -24.54
CA LEU A 287 -9.24 0.58 -25.93
C LEU A 287 -8.14 0.00 -26.84
N GLU A 288 -6.90 0.44 -26.68
CA GLU A 288 -5.75 -0.10 -27.41
C GLU A 288 -5.52 -1.57 -27.08
N GLY A 289 -5.69 -1.96 -25.80
CA GLY A 289 -5.66 -3.37 -25.39
C GLY A 289 -6.71 -4.20 -26.13
N LEU A 290 -7.95 -3.69 -26.21
CA LEU A 290 -9.07 -4.38 -26.87
C LEU A 290 -8.94 -4.46 -28.40
N PHE A 291 -8.49 -3.40 -29.07
CA PHE A 291 -8.46 -3.31 -30.53
C PHE A 291 -7.11 -3.67 -31.15
N SER A 292 -6.14 -4.13 -30.37
CA SER A 292 -4.80 -4.51 -30.84
C SER A 292 -4.78 -5.52 -32.01
N GLY A 293 -5.84 -6.32 -32.17
CA GLY A 293 -6.03 -7.27 -33.28
C GLY A 293 -6.76 -6.73 -34.52
N SER A 294 -7.39 -5.56 -34.47
CA SER A 294 -8.17 -4.97 -35.58
C SER A 294 -7.54 -3.68 -36.09
N ALA A 295 -6.87 -3.76 -37.25
CA ALA A 295 -6.01 -2.69 -37.78
C ALA A 295 -6.74 -1.35 -38.03
N ASP A 296 -8.01 -1.39 -38.49
CA ASP A 296 -8.73 -0.19 -38.94
C ASP A 296 -9.26 0.69 -37.79
N ILE A 297 -9.68 0.07 -36.68
CA ILE A 297 -10.19 0.80 -35.50
C ILE A 297 -9.02 1.29 -34.62
N ALA A 298 -7.96 0.49 -34.50
CA ALA A 298 -6.77 0.83 -33.72
C ALA A 298 -6.03 2.06 -34.28
N THR A 299 -5.95 2.21 -35.61
CA THR A 299 -5.27 3.35 -36.23
C THR A 299 -6.01 4.67 -36.03
N PHE A 300 -7.34 4.65 -36.03
CA PHE A 300 -8.16 5.85 -35.85
C PHE A 300 -8.05 6.44 -34.43
N ILE A 301 -7.94 5.59 -33.41
CA ILE A 301 -7.93 6.00 -32.01
C ILE A 301 -6.53 6.44 -31.54
N SER A 302 -5.47 5.86 -32.12
CA SER A 302 -4.13 5.93 -31.52
C SER A 302 -3.21 6.99 -32.12
N THR A 303 -3.47 7.50 -33.33
CA THR A 303 -2.55 8.46 -33.99
C THR A 303 -2.43 9.81 -33.28
N GLU A 304 -3.54 10.44 -32.89
CA GLU A 304 -3.55 11.76 -32.23
C GLU A 304 -2.89 11.71 -30.84
N PHE A 305 -3.22 10.68 -30.03
CA PHE A 305 -2.64 10.51 -28.68
C PHE A 305 -1.15 10.13 -28.74
N LEU A 306 -0.75 9.22 -29.64
CA LEU A 306 0.66 8.85 -29.80
C LEU A 306 1.52 10.04 -30.27
N ALA A 307 0.99 10.90 -31.14
CA ALA A 307 1.68 12.12 -31.54
C ALA A 307 1.90 13.09 -30.37
N LEU A 308 0.93 13.20 -29.46
CA LEU A 308 1.06 13.98 -28.23
C LEU A 308 2.11 13.37 -27.29
N MET A 309 2.06 12.05 -27.06
CA MET A 309 3.02 11.35 -26.19
C MET A 309 4.46 11.39 -26.74
N LYS A 310 4.64 11.42 -28.06
CA LYS A 310 5.95 11.61 -28.68
C LYS A 310 6.56 12.96 -28.32
N LYS A 311 5.75 14.03 -28.26
CA LYS A 311 6.20 15.37 -27.83
C LYS A 311 6.56 15.38 -26.34
N VAL A 312 5.73 14.78 -25.48
CA VAL A 312 6.03 14.64 -24.03
C VAL A 312 7.34 13.90 -23.81
N THR A 313 7.60 12.85 -24.59
CA THR A 313 8.84 12.07 -24.48
C THR A 313 10.08 12.87 -24.87
N GLN A 314 9.95 13.85 -25.77
CA GLN A 314 11.05 14.73 -26.17
C GLN A 314 11.34 15.83 -25.15
N SER A 315 10.30 16.34 -24.48
CA SER A 315 10.41 17.37 -23.44
C SER A 315 9.55 16.97 -22.22
N PRO A 316 10.11 16.19 -21.28
CA PRO A 316 9.35 15.63 -20.16
C PRO A 316 9.10 16.61 -19.01
N ARG A 317 9.63 17.83 -19.07
CA ARG A 317 9.42 18.86 -18.05
C ARG A 317 7.97 19.30 -18.02
N ILE A 318 7.38 19.32 -16.82
CA ILE A 318 5.93 19.54 -16.69
C ILE A 318 5.47 20.89 -17.24
N LEU A 319 6.26 21.94 -17.05
CA LEU A 319 5.95 23.29 -17.56
C LEU A 319 5.98 23.35 -19.10
N ASP A 320 6.87 22.59 -19.75
CA ASP A 320 6.91 22.49 -21.21
C ASP A 320 5.71 21.70 -21.73
N VAL A 321 5.32 20.65 -21.01
CA VAL A 321 4.13 19.85 -21.33
C VAL A 321 2.85 20.69 -21.26
N VAL A 322 2.70 21.52 -20.23
CA VAL A 322 1.55 22.43 -20.05
C VAL A 322 1.57 23.61 -21.03
N GLY A 323 2.78 24.02 -21.43
CA GLY A 323 3.03 25.06 -22.40
C GLY A 323 2.70 24.67 -23.85
N MET A 324 2.46 23.38 -24.14
CA MET A 324 2.15 22.92 -25.49
C MET A 324 0.87 23.58 -26.04
N GLN A 325 1.00 24.32 -27.13
CA GLN A 325 -0.12 24.99 -27.77
C GLN A 325 -1.16 23.98 -28.27
N GLY A 326 -2.43 24.19 -27.89
CA GLY A 326 -3.55 23.35 -28.31
C GLY A 326 -3.67 21.99 -27.61
N ALA A 327 -2.73 21.63 -26.72
CA ALA A 327 -2.73 20.32 -26.05
C ALA A 327 -3.98 20.10 -25.19
N GLN A 328 -4.40 21.09 -24.39
CA GLN A 328 -5.63 20.99 -23.59
C GLN A 328 -6.86 20.70 -24.46
N ARG A 329 -7.07 21.47 -25.53
CA ARG A 329 -8.22 21.28 -26.44
C ARG A 329 -8.19 19.91 -27.11
N LEU A 330 -7.00 19.43 -27.47
CA LEU A 330 -6.83 18.09 -28.02
C LEU A 330 -7.19 17.01 -26.99
N LEU A 331 -6.71 17.14 -25.75
CA LEU A 331 -7.03 16.23 -24.65
C LEU A 331 -8.53 16.20 -24.35
N ASP A 332 -9.19 17.36 -24.30
CA ASP A 332 -10.63 17.45 -24.06
C ASP A 332 -11.43 16.76 -25.20
N ARG A 333 -11.02 16.98 -26.46
CA ARG A 333 -11.61 16.30 -27.63
C ARG A 333 -11.38 14.78 -27.58
N LEU A 334 -10.17 14.36 -27.25
CA LEU A 334 -9.83 12.93 -27.10
C LEU A 334 -10.63 12.31 -25.96
N ALA A 335 -10.78 12.98 -24.82
CA ALA A 335 -11.55 12.50 -23.69
C ALA A 335 -13.01 12.24 -24.07
N ASP A 336 -13.65 13.19 -24.75
CA ASP A 336 -15.04 13.06 -25.23
C ASP A 336 -15.17 11.94 -26.28
N MET A 337 -14.27 11.89 -27.26
CA MET A 337 -14.27 10.86 -28.30
C MET A 337 -14.07 9.45 -27.71
N LEU A 338 -13.06 9.25 -26.87
CA LEU A 338 -12.78 7.97 -26.22
C LEU A 338 -13.92 7.56 -25.29
N SER A 339 -14.53 8.51 -24.58
CA SER A 339 -15.69 8.25 -23.72
C SER A 339 -16.90 7.76 -24.52
N LYS A 340 -17.21 8.41 -25.66
CA LYS A 340 -18.28 7.99 -26.58
C LYS A 340 -18.04 6.60 -27.15
N ILE A 341 -16.81 6.33 -27.61
CA ILE A 341 -16.42 5.01 -28.13
C ILE A 341 -16.57 3.94 -27.04
N GLN A 342 -16.02 4.19 -25.85
CA GLN A 342 -16.10 3.25 -24.73
C GLN A 342 -17.54 2.96 -24.32
N LYS A 343 -18.40 4.00 -24.28
CA LYS A 343 -19.83 3.84 -23.98
C LYS A 343 -20.55 3.03 -25.04
N ALA A 344 -20.39 3.37 -26.32
CA ALA A 344 -21.02 2.64 -27.43
C ALA A 344 -20.55 1.18 -27.51
N LEU A 345 -19.26 0.93 -27.28
CA LEU A 345 -18.68 -0.41 -27.20
C LEU A 345 -19.26 -1.19 -26.01
N GLY A 346 -19.36 -0.55 -24.84
CA GLY A 346 -19.97 -1.13 -23.65
C GLY A 346 -21.44 -1.53 -23.87
N GLU A 347 -22.23 -0.64 -24.47
CA GLU A 347 -23.64 -0.91 -24.83
C GLU A 347 -23.77 -2.05 -25.83
N TYR A 348 -22.91 -2.08 -26.86
CA TYR A 348 -22.87 -3.15 -27.84
C TYR A 348 -22.54 -4.51 -27.20
N LEU A 349 -21.44 -4.58 -26.43
CA LEU A 349 -21.02 -5.80 -25.74
C LEU A 349 -22.10 -6.32 -24.79
N GLU A 350 -22.80 -5.40 -24.12
CA GLU A 350 -23.85 -5.75 -23.19
C GLU A 350 -25.12 -6.27 -23.88
N ARG A 351 -25.45 -5.73 -25.06
CA ARG A 351 -26.54 -6.26 -25.90
C ARG A 351 -26.26 -7.70 -26.32
N GLU A 352 -25.02 -7.98 -26.74
CA GLU A 352 -24.61 -9.31 -27.16
C GLU A 352 -24.55 -10.29 -25.97
N ARG A 353 -24.20 -9.84 -24.77
CA ARG A 353 -24.33 -10.67 -23.55
C ARG A 353 -25.77 -10.99 -23.22
N ALA A 354 -26.68 -10.04 -23.37
CA ALA A 354 -28.09 -10.25 -23.13
C ALA A 354 -28.71 -11.25 -24.14
N SER A 355 -28.22 -11.29 -25.39
CA SER A 355 -28.66 -12.28 -26.39
C SER A 355 -28.14 -13.68 -26.09
N PHE A 356 -26.91 -13.80 -25.58
CA PHE A 356 -26.33 -15.08 -25.16
C PHE A 356 -25.69 -15.01 -23.76
N PRO A 357 -26.43 -15.39 -22.70
CA PRO A 357 -26.01 -15.19 -21.32
C PRO A 357 -24.71 -15.86 -20.86
N ARG A 358 -24.12 -16.78 -21.65
CA ARG A 358 -22.81 -17.34 -21.32
C ARG A 358 -21.66 -16.36 -21.59
N PHE A 359 -21.87 -15.31 -22.39
CA PHE A 359 -20.88 -14.26 -22.61
C PHE A 359 -20.65 -13.36 -21.38
N TYR A 360 -21.51 -13.42 -20.36
CA TYR A 360 -21.25 -12.73 -19.10
C TYR A 360 -19.98 -13.24 -18.41
N PHE A 361 -19.55 -14.48 -18.68
CA PHE A 361 -18.36 -15.11 -18.09
C PHE A 361 -17.08 -14.94 -18.93
N VAL A 362 -17.15 -14.18 -20.03
CA VAL A 362 -16.06 -13.99 -20.99
C VAL A 362 -15.59 -12.53 -20.92
N GLY A 363 -14.28 -12.26 -20.95
CA GLY A 363 -13.76 -10.88 -20.91
C GLY A 363 -14.18 -10.05 -22.13
N ASP A 364 -14.08 -8.72 -22.05
CA ASP A 364 -14.44 -7.83 -23.17
C ASP A 364 -13.57 -8.11 -24.41
N GLU A 365 -12.28 -8.36 -24.22
CA GLU A 365 -11.31 -8.73 -25.27
C GLU A 365 -11.70 -10.04 -25.97
N ASP A 366 -11.91 -11.09 -25.18
CA ASP A 366 -12.31 -12.41 -25.67
C ASP A 366 -13.65 -12.32 -26.44
N LEU A 367 -14.62 -11.54 -25.92
CA LEU A 367 -15.93 -11.38 -26.54
C LEU A 367 -15.81 -10.66 -27.89
N LEU A 368 -15.01 -9.60 -27.99
CA LEU A 368 -14.74 -8.93 -29.25
C LEU A 368 -14.07 -9.85 -30.26
N GLU A 369 -13.17 -10.71 -29.81
CA GLU A 369 -12.53 -11.67 -30.68
C GLU A 369 -13.49 -12.72 -31.23
N ILE A 370 -14.41 -13.23 -30.39
CA ILE A 370 -15.48 -14.15 -30.80
C ILE A 370 -16.37 -13.49 -31.87
N MET A 371 -16.73 -12.22 -31.67
CA MET A 371 -17.60 -11.50 -32.61
C MET A 371 -16.87 -11.17 -33.91
N GLY A 372 -15.61 -10.71 -33.82
CA GLY A 372 -14.79 -10.34 -34.97
C GLY A 372 -14.39 -11.52 -35.85
N ASN A 373 -14.27 -12.72 -35.27
CA ASN A 373 -13.91 -13.95 -35.99
C ASN A 373 -15.02 -15.01 -35.99
N SER A 374 -16.29 -14.59 -35.92
CA SER A 374 -17.45 -15.50 -35.78
C SER A 374 -17.60 -16.58 -36.86
N LYS A 375 -16.91 -16.43 -38.00
CA LYS A 375 -16.88 -17.41 -39.11
C LYS A 375 -15.76 -18.44 -39.00
N ASP A 376 -14.74 -18.20 -38.18
CA ASP A 376 -13.58 -19.08 -38.00
C ASP A 376 -13.79 -19.94 -36.74
N VAL A 377 -14.22 -21.19 -36.96
CA VAL A 377 -14.52 -22.13 -35.88
C VAL A 377 -13.27 -22.45 -35.06
N ALA A 378 -12.09 -22.54 -35.69
CA ALA A 378 -10.83 -22.83 -35.01
C ALA A 378 -10.46 -21.71 -34.01
N ARG A 379 -10.68 -20.44 -34.38
CA ARG A 379 -10.49 -19.31 -33.47
C ARG A 379 -11.54 -19.28 -32.35
N LEU A 380 -12.77 -19.72 -32.61
CA LEU A 380 -13.83 -19.76 -31.61
C LEU A 380 -13.62 -20.86 -30.56
N GLN A 381 -13.01 -22.00 -30.94
CA GLN A 381 -12.78 -23.12 -30.03
C GLN A 381 -11.97 -22.75 -28.78
N LYS A 382 -11.01 -21.84 -28.89
CA LYS A 382 -10.17 -21.42 -27.74
C LYS A 382 -10.97 -20.78 -26.60
N HIS A 383 -12.16 -20.27 -26.90
CA HIS A 383 -13.06 -19.60 -25.97
C HIS A 383 -14.16 -20.52 -25.42
N LEU A 384 -14.40 -21.69 -26.02
CA LEU A 384 -15.44 -22.64 -25.58
C LEU A 384 -15.26 -23.08 -24.12
N LYS A 385 -14.01 -23.33 -23.71
CA LYS A 385 -13.67 -23.72 -22.32
C LYS A 385 -14.05 -22.67 -21.26
N LYS A 386 -14.24 -21.41 -21.66
CA LYS A 386 -14.68 -20.31 -20.78
C LYS A 386 -16.22 -20.26 -20.69
N MET A 387 -16.91 -20.59 -21.78
CA MET A 387 -18.38 -20.54 -21.88
C MET A 387 -19.07 -21.83 -21.41
N PHE A 388 -18.38 -22.97 -21.47
CA PHE A 388 -18.91 -24.29 -21.17
C PHE A 388 -17.96 -25.05 -20.23
N ALA A 389 -18.47 -25.53 -19.10
CA ALA A 389 -17.65 -26.28 -18.14
C ALA A 389 -17.10 -27.62 -18.67
N GLY A 390 -17.80 -28.25 -19.62
CA GLY A 390 -17.46 -29.59 -20.13
C GLY A 390 -17.02 -29.65 -21.58
N VAL A 391 -16.91 -28.51 -22.29
CA VAL A 391 -16.54 -28.47 -23.72
C VAL A 391 -15.30 -27.61 -23.90
N THR A 392 -14.23 -28.22 -24.38
CA THR A 392 -12.96 -27.56 -24.69
C THR A 392 -12.78 -27.39 -26.19
N ALA A 393 -13.18 -28.38 -27.00
CA ALA A 393 -13.11 -28.34 -28.45
C ALA A 393 -14.28 -29.12 -29.06
N ILE A 394 -14.46 -28.96 -30.37
CA ILE A 394 -15.52 -29.62 -31.14
C ILE A 394 -14.92 -30.18 -32.43
N ASP A 395 -15.37 -31.36 -32.84
CA ASP A 395 -15.08 -31.86 -34.18
C ASP A 395 -16.14 -31.31 -35.13
N VAL A 396 -15.70 -30.79 -36.27
CA VAL A 396 -16.56 -30.27 -37.32
C VAL A 396 -16.38 -31.12 -38.57
N GLY A 397 -17.48 -31.50 -39.22
CA GLY A 397 -17.45 -32.29 -40.46
C GLY A 397 -16.82 -31.53 -41.64
N GLU A 398 -16.66 -32.22 -42.77
CA GLU A 398 -15.91 -31.76 -43.96
C GLU A 398 -16.39 -30.42 -44.59
N GLU A 399 -17.58 -29.92 -44.21
CA GLU A 399 -18.12 -28.62 -44.66
C GLU A 399 -18.18 -27.53 -43.56
N ASP A 400 -17.55 -27.71 -42.40
CA ASP A 400 -17.55 -26.78 -41.26
C ASP A 400 -18.95 -26.41 -40.68
N ARG A 401 -20.00 -27.15 -41.06
CA ARG A 401 -21.40 -26.83 -40.70
C ARG A 401 -22.03 -27.74 -39.66
N ILE A 402 -21.46 -28.92 -39.43
CA ILE A 402 -22.05 -29.94 -38.57
C ILE A 402 -21.03 -30.33 -37.50
N ILE A 403 -21.41 -30.16 -36.24
CA ILE A 403 -20.62 -30.62 -35.09
C ILE A 403 -20.86 -32.12 -34.94
N THR A 404 -19.80 -32.92 -35.03
CA THR A 404 -19.87 -34.40 -35.01
C THR A 404 -19.54 -34.98 -33.65
N ALA A 405 -18.63 -34.34 -32.90
CA ALA A 405 -18.24 -34.76 -31.57
C ALA A 405 -17.84 -33.57 -30.68
N LEU A 406 -17.90 -33.77 -29.37
CA LEU A 406 -17.45 -32.82 -28.35
C LEU A 406 -16.20 -33.34 -27.63
N HIS A 407 -15.30 -32.44 -27.28
CA HIS A 407 -14.10 -32.76 -26.48
C HIS A 407 -14.18 -32.15 -25.09
N SER A 408 -13.93 -32.95 -24.05
CA SER A 408 -13.84 -32.49 -22.66
C SER A 408 -12.45 -31.93 -22.32
N ARG A 409 -12.33 -31.27 -21.16
CA ARG A 409 -11.03 -30.76 -20.66
C ARG A 409 -10.07 -31.91 -20.32
N GLU A 410 -10.63 -33.05 -19.96
CA GLU A 410 -9.92 -34.25 -19.56
C GLU A 410 -9.35 -35.02 -20.76
N GLY A 411 -9.76 -34.65 -21.98
CA GLY A 411 -9.35 -35.23 -23.25
C GLY A 411 -10.34 -36.25 -23.82
N GLU A 412 -11.57 -36.33 -23.30
CA GLU A 412 -12.56 -37.28 -23.77
C GLU A 412 -13.28 -36.77 -25.02
N ARG A 413 -13.42 -37.64 -26.03
CA ARG A 413 -14.22 -37.39 -27.22
C ARG A 413 -15.58 -38.06 -27.07
N VAL A 414 -16.66 -37.30 -27.29
CA VAL A 414 -18.04 -37.79 -27.18
C VAL A 414 -18.72 -37.63 -28.54
N ASP A 415 -18.97 -38.74 -29.22
CA ASP A 415 -19.79 -38.78 -30.43
C ASP A 415 -21.27 -38.55 -30.08
N LEU A 416 -22.00 -37.84 -30.95
CA LEU A 416 -23.40 -37.53 -30.72
C LEU A 416 -24.31 -38.74 -31.11
N VAL A 417 -24.75 -39.48 -30.07
CA VAL A 417 -25.77 -40.56 -29.98
C VAL A 417 -25.39 -41.97 -30.47
N GLN A 418 -25.39 -42.94 -29.54
CA GLN A 418 -25.91 -44.32 -29.73
C GLN A 418 -26.20 -45.02 -28.36
N PRO A 419 -27.32 -45.74 -28.18
CA PRO A 419 -27.62 -46.51 -26.96
C PRO A 419 -27.14 -47.97 -27.03
N MET A 420 -26.86 -48.59 -25.87
CA MET A 420 -26.45 -50.00 -25.72
C MET A 420 -26.99 -50.60 -24.41
N ASP A 421 -27.21 -51.93 -24.42
CA ASP A 421 -27.77 -52.73 -23.34
C ASP A 421 -26.67 -53.31 -22.42
N ILE A 422 -26.92 -53.35 -21.11
CA ILE A 422 -25.90 -53.46 -20.03
C ILE A 422 -25.84 -54.87 -19.41
N ASP A 423 -26.78 -55.77 -19.71
CA ASP A 423 -26.99 -56.97 -18.90
C ASP A 423 -26.06 -58.18 -19.20
N THR A 424 -24.98 -58.04 -19.99
CA THR A 424 -24.18 -59.20 -20.49
C THR A 424 -22.63 -59.08 -20.53
N VAL A 425 -21.98 -58.26 -19.70
CA VAL A 425 -20.55 -57.89 -19.88
C VAL A 425 -19.54 -58.74 -19.07
N THR A 426 -18.48 -59.25 -19.74
CA THR A 426 -17.29 -59.92 -19.19
C THR A 426 -16.13 -58.95 -18.84
N PRO A 427 -15.07 -59.35 -18.10
CA PRO A 427 -14.00 -58.42 -17.67
C PRO A 427 -13.22 -57.71 -18.78
N ASP A 428 -12.98 -58.36 -19.92
CA ASP A 428 -12.33 -57.75 -21.07
C ASP A 428 -13.27 -56.76 -21.77
N GLU A 429 -14.56 -57.12 -21.90
CA GLU A 429 -15.62 -56.25 -22.42
C GLU A 429 -15.89 -55.05 -21.49
N TYR A 430 -15.66 -55.17 -20.18
CA TYR A 430 -15.75 -54.05 -19.23
C TYR A 430 -14.67 -53.00 -19.50
N MET A 431 -13.45 -53.42 -19.79
CA MET A 431 -12.36 -52.50 -20.13
C MET A 431 -12.58 -51.84 -21.50
N GLU A 432 -13.14 -52.57 -22.46
CA GLU A 432 -13.56 -52.03 -23.76
C GLU A 432 -14.73 -51.04 -23.63
N TRP A 433 -15.69 -51.32 -22.73
CA TRP A 433 -16.78 -50.42 -22.39
C TRP A 433 -16.29 -49.12 -21.73
N LEU A 434 -15.28 -49.19 -20.85
CA LEU A 434 -14.65 -48.01 -20.26
C LEU A 434 -14.04 -47.08 -21.33
N ASP A 435 -13.59 -47.60 -22.47
CA ASP A 435 -13.11 -46.77 -23.57
C ASP A 435 -14.23 -46.12 -24.36
N LYS A 436 -15.32 -46.86 -24.57
CA LYS A 436 -16.43 -46.47 -25.44
C LYS A 436 -17.26 -45.31 -24.88
N PHE A 437 -17.35 -45.16 -23.57
CA PHE A 437 -18.21 -44.14 -22.94
C PHE A 437 -17.43 -43.11 -22.10
N PRO A 438 -17.94 -41.87 -21.96
CA PRO A 438 -17.29 -40.84 -21.13
C PRO A 438 -17.25 -41.21 -19.65
N ALA A 439 -16.22 -40.77 -18.93
CA ALA A 439 -16.02 -41.04 -17.50
C ALA A 439 -17.24 -40.69 -16.66
N GLN A 440 -17.92 -39.58 -16.98
CA GLN A 440 -19.07 -39.11 -16.23
C GLN A 440 -20.28 -40.04 -16.36
N VAL A 441 -20.51 -40.60 -17.55
CA VAL A 441 -21.59 -41.59 -17.76
C VAL A 441 -21.26 -42.86 -16.99
N ILE A 442 -20.01 -43.31 -17.07
CA ILE A 442 -19.52 -44.49 -16.37
C ILE A 442 -19.69 -44.35 -14.84
N ALA A 443 -19.24 -43.23 -14.26
CA ALA A 443 -19.40 -42.96 -12.84
C ALA A 443 -20.89 -42.93 -12.44
N LEU A 444 -21.73 -42.25 -13.23
CA LEU A 444 -23.16 -42.20 -12.96
C LEU A 444 -23.83 -43.58 -13.00
N THR A 445 -23.48 -44.43 -13.98
CA THR A 445 -24.00 -45.80 -14.02
C THR A 445 -23.57 -46.61 -12.81
N ALA A 446 -22.35 -46.42 -12.32
CA ALA A 446 -21.87 -47.07 -11.11
C ALA A 446 -22.63 -46.59 -9.86
N GLU A 447 -22.97 -45.30 -9.77
CA GLU A 447 -23.78 -44.74 -8.67
C GLU A 447 -25.22 -45.28 -8.68
N ILE A 448 -25.85 -45.37 -9.85
CA ILE A 448 -27.20 -45.91 -10.02
C ILE A 448 -27.22 -47.40 -9.69
N TRP A 449 -26.25 -48.15 -10.22
CA TRP A 449 -26.09 -49.56 -9.92
C TRP A 449 -25.95 -49.79 -8.40
N TRP A 450 -25.07 -49.05 -7.74
CA TRP A 450 -24.85 -49.18 -6.30
C TRP A 450 -26.12 -48.82 -5.50
N SER A 451 -26.80 -47.72 -5.86
CA SER A 451 -28.05 -47.31 -5.22
C SER A 451 -29.12 -48.41 -5.32
N ASN A 452 -29.27 -49.02 -6.49
CA ASN A 452 -30.21 -50.11 -6.72
C ASN A 452 -29.83 -51.37 -5.92
N GLN A 453 -28.56 -51.78 -5.91
CA GLN A 453 -28.11 -52.94 -5.14
C GLN A 453 -28.32 -52.77 -3.63
N MET A 454 -28.06 -51.56 -3.12
CA MET A 454 -28.31 -51.21 -1.72
C MET A 454 -29.80 -51.27 -1.37
N GLU A 455 -30.67 -50.69 -2.20
CA GLU A 455 -32.11 -50.73 -1.96
C GLU A 455 -32.70 -52.13 -2.09
N MET A 456 -32.23 -52.94 -3.04
CA MET A 456 -32.62 -54.35 -3.15
C MET A 456 -32.22 -55.15 -1.91
N ALA A 457 -30.96 -55.02 -1.46
CA ALA A 457 -30.48 -55.70 -0.27
C ALA A 457 -31.29 -55.31 0.98
N LEU A 458 -31.52 -54.00 1.18
CA LEU A 458 -32.29 -53.47 2.31
C LEU A 458 -33.78 -53.83 2.24
N SER A 459 -34.38 -53.84 1.03
CA SER A 459 -35.80 -54.21 0.85
C SER A 459 -36.05 -55.71 1.08
N ASP A 460 -35.08 -56.55 0.75
CA ASP A 460 -35.07 -57.99 1.05
C ASP A 460 -34.86 -58.29 2.55
N GLY A 461 -34.66 -57.26 3.39
CA GLY A 461 -34.32 -57.41 4.80
C GLY A 461 -32.94 -58.05 5.05
N LYS A 462 -32.10 -58.11 4.01
CA LYS A 462 -30.73 -58.60 4.09
C LYS A 462 -29.80 -57.43 4.46
N GLY A 463 -28.72 -57.73 5.20
CA GLY A 463 -27.63 -56.78 5.42
C GLY A 463 -26.90 -56.44 4.12
N VAL A 464 -26.13 -55.36 4.12
CA VAL A 464 -25.43 -54.86 2.91
C VAL A 464 -24.04 -55.49 2.70
N ASP A 465 -23.71 -56.55 3.45
CA ASP A 465 -22.44 -57.28 3.40
C ASP A 465 -22.13 -57.87 2.03
N GLY A 466 -23.15 -58.36 1.32
CA GLY A 466 -23.00 -58.88 -0.05
C GLY A 466 -22.58 -57.79 -1.03
N VAL A 467 -23.12 -56.58 -0.85
CA VAL A 467 -22.78 -55.41 -1.67
C VAL A 467 -21.37 -54.93 -1.34
N GLU A 468 -20.97 -54.90 -0.06
CA GLU A 468 -19.61 -54.53 0.36
C GLU A 468 -18.55 -55.42 -0.29
N LYS A 469 -18.76 -56.75 -0.30
CA LYS A 469 -17.85 -57.71 -0.93
C LYS A 469 -17.68 -57.46 -2.42
N ALA A 470 -18.79 -57.19 -3.13
CA ALA A 470 -18.76 -56.88 -4.56
C ALA A 470 -18.01 -55.57 -4.87
N VAL A 471 -18.23 -54.53 -4.07
CA VAL A 471 -17.52 -53.26 -4.18
C VAL A 471 -16.01 -53.42 -3.91
N SER A 472 -15.64 -54.16 -2.86
CA SER A 472 -14.24 -54.44 -2.49
C SER A 472 -13.50 -55.25 -3.55
N ALA A 473 -14.16 -56.24 -4.17
CA ALA A 473 -13.59 -57.02 -5.27
C ALA A 473 -13.34 -56.14 -6.50
N THR A 474 -14.30 -55.29 -6.86
CA THR A 474 -14.17 -54.36 -7.99
C THR A 474 -13.07 -53.32 -7.75
N LEU A 475 -12.96 -52.78 -6.54
CA LEU A 475 -11.90 -51.85 -6.16
C LEU A 475 -10.50 -52.47 -6.32
N SER A 476 -10.35 -53.74 -5.95
CA SER A 476 -9.08 -54.48 -6.10
C SER A 476 -8.70 -54.65 -7.57
N LEU A 477 -9.67 -54.99 -8.42
CA LEU A 477 -9.49 -55.09 -9.88
C LEU A 477 -9.06 -53.75 -10.50
N LEU A 478 -9.70 -52.65 -10.08
CA LEU A 478 -9.37 -51.30 -10.56
C LEU A 478 -7.94 -50.92 -10.13
N ALA A 479 -7.56 -51.15 -8.88
CA ALA A 479 -6.23 -50.83 -8.37
C ALA A 479 -5.10 -51.59 -9.11
N ASP A 480 -5.32 -52.85 -9.46
CA ASP A 480 -4.38 -53.65 -10.25
C ASP A 480 -4.29 -53.16 -11.69
N SER A 481 -5.41 -52.71 -12.25
CA SER A 481 -5.48 -52.21 -13.61
C SER A 481 -4.70 -50.89 -13.80
N VAL A 482 -4.59 -50.05 -12.76
CA VAL A 482 -3.80 -48.80 -12.81
C VAL A 482 -2.29 -49.03 -12.89
N LEU A 483 -1.81 -50.17 -12.38
CA LEU A 483 -0.38 -50.51 -12.41
C LEU A 483 0.11 -50.96 -13.79
N LYS A 484 -0.81 -51.37 -14.68
CA LYS A 484 -0.51 -51.74 -16.06
C LYS A 484 -0.27 -50.48 -16.91
N ASP A 485 0.36 -50.65 -18.06
CA ASP A 485 0.38 -49.56 -19.03
C ASP A 485 -1.04 -49.32 -19.53
N GLN A 486 -1.52 -48.09 -19.34
CA GLN A 486 -2.89 -47.70 -19.62
C GLN A 486 -2.86 -46.38 -20.39
N PRO A 487 -3.75 -46.20 -21.38
CA PRO A 487 -3.96 -44.92 -22.01
C PRO A 487 -4.25 -43.83 -20.95
N PRO A 488 -3.70 -42.61 -21.10
CA PRO A 488 -3.85 -41.55 -20.08
C PRO A 488 -5.30 -41.25 -19.67
N ILE A 489 -6.25 -41.32 -20.61
CA ILE A 489 -7.68 -41.09 -20.36
C ILE A 489 -8.28 -42.24 -19.55
N ARG A 490 -8.03 -43.50 -19.96
CA ARG A 490 -8.52 -44.68 -19.24
C ARG A 490 -7.97 -44.72 -17.81
N ARG A 491 -6.71 -44.34 -17.61
CA ARG A 491 -6.12 -44.20 -16.27
C ARG A 491 -6.92 -43.22 -15.40
N LYS A 492 -7.25 -42.04 -15.91
CA LYS A 492 -8.08 -41.06 -15.17
C LYS A 492 -9.48 -41.61 -14.86
N LYS A 493 -10.11 -42.36 -15.78
CA LYS A 493 -11.40 -43.03 -15.53
C LYS A 493 -11.29 -44.02 -14.36
N ILE A 494 -10.25 -44.83 -14.35
CA ILE A 494 -10.00 -45.81 -13.28
C ILE A 494 -9.73 -45.08 -11.94
N GLU A 495 -8.92 -44.01 -11.94
CA GLU A 495 -8.67 -43.21 -10.73
C GLU A 495 -9.97 -42.58 -10.16
N ALA A 496 -10.86 -42.10 -11.04
CA ALA A 496 -12.17 -41.57 -10.64
C ALA A 496 -13.06 -42.67 -10.04
N LEU A 497 -13.12 -43.85 -10.68
CA LEU A 497 -13.88 -44.99 -10.17
C LEU A 497 -13.30 -45.51 -8.85
N ILE A 498 -11.98 -45.54 -8.68
CA ILE A 498 -11.35 -45.91 -7.41
C ILE A 498 -11.84 -44.99 -6.28
N THR A 499 -11.90 -43.69 -6.54
CA THR A 499 -12.39 -42.70 -5.56
C THR A 499 -13.83 -43.00 -5.14
N GLU A 500 -14.68 -43.30 -6.11
CA GLU A 500 -16.10 -43.61 -5.90
C GLU A 500 -16.29 -44.96 -5.16
N PHE A 501 -15.57 -46.00 -5.56
CA PHE A 501 -15.69 -47.34 -4.98
C PHE A 501 -15.11 -47.40 -3.55
N VAL A 502 -14.08 -46.61 -3.24
CA VAL A 502 -13.63 -46.44 -1.84
C VAL A 502 -14.75 -45.82 -1.00
N HIS A 503 -15.39 -44.75 -1.50
CA HIS A 503 -16.52 -44.11 -0.80
C HIS A 503 -17.70 -45.08 -0.58
N LYS A 504 -18.07 -45.85 -1.60
CA LYS A 504 -19.15 -46.84 -1.53
C LYS A 504 -18.86 -47.92 -0.50
N ARG A 505 -17.64 -48.48 -0.52
CA ARG A 505 -17.21 -49.51 0.44
C ARG A 505 -17.29 -48.98 1.87
N ASP A 506 -16.74 -47.80 2.12
CA ASP A 506 -16.74 -47.21 3.46
C ASP A 506 -18.15 -46.88 3.94
N THR A 507 -19.04 -46.47 3.03
CA THR A 507 -20.46 -46.27 3.32
C THR A 507 -21.14 -47.60 3.65
N CYS A 508 -20.91 -48.66 2.87
CA CYS A 508 -21.41 -50.01 3.16
C CYS A 508 -20.93 -50.47 4.55
N ARG A 509 -19.63 -50.37 4.85
CA ARG A 509 -19.07 -50.73 6.17
C ARG A 509 -19.69 -49.92 7.30
N LYS A 510 -19.91 -48.62 7.10
CA LYS A 510 -20.59 -47.76 8.08
C LYS A 510 -22.02 -48.22 8.33
N LEU A 511 -22.78 -48.53 7.28
CA LEU A 511 -24.15 -49.02 7.40
C LEU A 511 -24.22 -50.39 8.08
N ILE A 512 -23.27 -51.29 7.79
CA ILE A 512 -23.10 -52.58 8.49
C ILE A 512 -22.83 -52.34 9.98
N SER A 513 -21.87 -51.46 10.31
CA SER A 513 -21.54 -51.13 11.71
C SER A 513 -22.71 -50.49 12.48
N SER A 514 -23.61 -49.83 11.77
CA SER A 514 -24.80 -49.19 12.32
C SER A 514 -26.04 -50.09 12.27
N ASP A 515 -25.90 -51.35 11.86
CA ASP A 515 -26.97 -52.36 11.72
C ASP A 515 -28.20 -51.88 10.91
N VAL A 516 -27.96 -51.13 9.83
CA VAL A 516 -29.03 -50.60 8.99
C VAL A 516 -29.66 -51.72 8.15
N LYS A 517 -30.96 -51.94 8.34
CA LYS A 517 -31.72 -53.05 7.73
C LYS A 517 -32.95 -52.63 6.91
N SER A 518 -33.25 -51.34 6.85
CA SER A 518 -34.43 -50.83 6.14
C SER A 518 -34.07 -49.73 5.14
N PRO A 519 -34.72 -49.67 3.96
CA PRO A 519 -34.61 -48.54 3.03
C PRO A 519 -35.14 -47.22 3.62
N SER A 520 -35.98 -47.29 4.66
CA SER A 520 -36.49 -46.11 5.37
C SER A 520 -35.59 -45.65 6.52
N ASP A 521 -34.48 -46.36 6.78
CA ASP A 521 -33.57 -46.03 7.86
C ASP A 521 -32.85 -44.71 7.57
N PHE A 522 -32.77 -43.83 8.57
CA PHE A 522 -32.07 -42.56 8.45
C PHE A 522 -30.60 -42.72 8.03
N GLY A 523 -29.95 -43.79 8.50
CA GLY A 523 -28.58 -44.17 8.14
C GLY A 523 -28.38 -44.28 6.64
N TRP A 524 -29.35 -44.83 5.92
CA TRP A 524 -29.37 -44.90 4.46
C TRP A 524 -29.91 -43.61 3.82
N LEU A 525 -30.99 -43.03 4.36
CA LEU A 525 -31.64 -41.85 3.80
C LEU A 525 -30.73 -40.61 3.73
N GLN A 526 -29.72 -40.51 4.59
CA GLN A 526 -28.72 -39.44 4.56
C GLN A 526 -27.72 -39.55 3.38
N CYS A 527 -27.61 -40.72 2.75
CA CYS A 527 -26.72 -40.94 1.61
C CYS A 527 -27.31 -40.34 0.32
N MET A 528 -26.45 -39.89 -0.58
CA MET A 528 -26.88 -39.48 -1.91
C MET A 528 -27.26 -40.71 -2.72
N ARG A 529 -28.42 -40.65 -3.37
CA ARG A 529 -29.02 -41.77 -4.12
C ARG A 529 -29.38 -41.31 -5.51
N PHE A 530 -29.13 -42.17 -6.49
CA PHE A 530 -29.31 -41.90 -7.91
C PHE A 530 -30.28 -42.89 -8.51
N TYR A 531 -31.29 -42.37 -9.21
CA TYR A 531 -32.32 -43.17 -9.85
C TYR A 531 -32.38 -42.85 -11.34
N PHE A 532 -32.57 -43.89 -12.13
CA PHE A 532 -32.84 -43.78 -13.55
C PHE A 532 -34.32 -44.05 -13.81
N ASP A 533 -35.03 -43.07 -14.37
CA ASP A 533 -36.39 -43.25 -14.87
C ASP A 533 -36.38 -43.19 -16.41
N PRO A 534 -36.63 -44.31 -17.11
CA PRO A 534 -36.70 -44.32 -18.57
C PRO A 534 -37.78 -43.38 -19.16
N LYS A 535 -38.82 -43.03 -18.38
CA LYS A 535 -39.94 -42.16 -18.81
C LYS A 535 -39.67 -40.68 -18.56
N GLN A 536 -38.72 -40.36 -17.68
CA GLN A 536 -38.28 -39.01 -17.36
C GLN A 536 -36.76 -38.94 -17.56
N VAL A 537 -36.32 -38.38 -18.69
CA VAL A 537 -34.89 -38.22 -19.08
C VAL A 537 -34.07 -37.38 -18.06
N ARG A 538 -34.67 -36.95 -16.94
CA ARG A 538 -34.02 -36.19 -15.88
C ARG A 538 -33.65 -37.11 -14.72
N LEU A 539 -32.35 -37.16 -14.43
CA LEU A 539 -31.81 -37.79 -13.23
C LEU A 539 -32.40 -37.13 -11.97
N PHE A 540 -32.99 -37.93 -11.08
CA PHE A 540 -33.54 -37.45 -9.81
C PHE A 540 -32.56 -37.69 -8.66
N SER A 541 -32.18 -36.62 -7.94
CA SER A 541 -31.55 -36.73 -6.61
C SER A 541 -32.38 -35.97 -5.58
N VAL A 542 -32.79 -36.67 -4.52
CA VAL A 542 -33.75 -36.18 -3.50
C VAL A 542 -33.18 -35.01 -2.68
N ALA A 543 -31.86 -34.96 -2.47
CA ALA A 543 -31.19 -33.86 -1.77
C ALA A 543 -31.24 -32.51 -2.54
N CYS A 544 -31.41 -32.55 -3.86
CA CYS A 544 -31.26 -31.39 -4.74
C CYS A 544 -32.41 -30.37 -4.62
N ARG A 545 -33.60 -30.77 -4.14
CA ARG A 545 -34.76 -29.86 -4.00
C ARG A 545 -34.57 -28.86 -2.84
N ARG A 546 -33.80 -29.23 -1.81
CA ARG A 546 -33.53 -28.39 -0.61
C ARG A 546 -32.29 -27.50 -0.76
N LEU A 547 -31.39 -27.79 -1.71
CA LEU A 547 -30.14 -27.05 -1.94
C LEU A 547 -30.28 -25.85 -2.90
N ARG A 548 -31.50 -25.53 -3.37
CA ARG A 548 -31.78 -24.39 -4.25
C ARG A 548 -31.40 -23.02 -3.66
N LEU A 549 -31.16 -22.96 -2.35
CA LEU A 549 -30.84 -21.73 -1.61
C LEU A 549 -29.34 -21.49 -1.46
N GLY A 550 -28.48 -22.32 -2.05
CA GLY A 550 -27.03 -22.17 -1.90
C GLY A 550 -26.50 -22.59 -0.53
N GLY A 551 -25.27 -22.20 -0.20
CA GLY A 551 -24.65 -22.53 1.10
C GLY A 551 -23.39 -21.74 1.41
N SER A 552 -23.01 -21.70 2.68
CA SER A 552 -21.80 -21.02 3.16
C SER A 552 -20.85 -21.98 3.86
N PRO A 553 -20.05 -22.79 3.11
CA PRO A 553 -18.99 -23.59 3.70
C PRO A 553 -17.91 -22.69 4.34
N PHE A 554 -17.60 -22.91 5.61
CA PHE A 554 -16.60 -22.13 6.34
C PHE A 554 -15.63 -23.01 7.10
N GLY A 555 -14.38 -22.58 7.22
CA GLY A 555 -13.34 -23.30 7.92
C GLY A 555 -11.94 -22.92 7.46
N PRO A 556 -10.87 -23.53 8.00
CA PRO A 556 -9.49 -23.22 7.64
C PRO A 556 -9.19 -23.36 6.15
N ALA A 557 -8.12 -22.72 5.66
CA ALA A 557 -7.67 -22.89 4.29
C ALA A 557 -7.25 -24.35 4.03
N GLY A 558 -7.56 -24.87 2.83
CA GLY A 558 -7.18 -26.24 2.44
C GLY A 558 -8.04 -27.36 3.01
N THR A 559 -9.23 -27.07 3.56
CA THR A 559 -10.19 -28.09 4.02
C THR A 559 -11.12 -28.62 2.93
N GLY A 560 -10.94 -28.23 1.66
CA GLY A 560 -11.70 -28.75 0.52
C GLY A 560 -13.06 -28.08 0.30
N LYS A 561 -13.28 -26.86 0.81
CA LYS A 561 -14.56 -26.13 0.74
C LYS A 561 -15.04 -25.94 -0.70
N THR A 562 -14.18 -25.35 -1.52
CA THR A 562 -14.45 -25.03 -2.93
C THR A 562 -14.55 -26.30 -3.76
N GLU A 563 -13.68 -27.28 -3.50
CA GLU A 563 -13.66 -28.58 -4.17
C GLU A 563 -14.93 -29.39 -3.89
N SER A 564 -15.48 -29.32 -2.67
CA SER A 564 -16.72 -30.03 -2.31
C SER A 564 -17.93 -29.47 -3.05
N VAL A 565 -18.05 -28.14 -3.16
CA VAL A 565 -19.12 -27.48 -3.93
C VAL A 565 -19.00 -27.84 -5.42
N LYS A 566 -17.77 -27.82 -5.95
CA LYS A 566 -17.51 -28.18 -7.34
C LYS A 566 -17.83 -29.65 -7.64
N ALA A 567 -17.41 -30.56 -6.76
CA ALA A 567 -17.70 -31.99 -6.90
C ALA A 567 -19.21 -32.26 -6.88
N LEU A 568 -19.92 -31.64 -5.93
CA LEU A 568 -21.38 -31.75 -5.83
C LEU A 568 -22.08 -31.25 -7.10
N GLY A 569 -21.70 -30.07 -7.60
CA GLY A 569 -22.31 -29.53 -8.82
C GLY A 569 -22.00 -30.39 -10.05
N ASN A 570 -20.78 -30.91 -10.18
CA ASN A 570 -20.40 -31.83 -11.26
C ASN A 570 -21.22 -33.14 -11.23
N GLN A 571 -21.41 -33.74 -10.05
CA GLN A 571 -22.26 -34.93 -9.89
C GLN A 571 -23.72 -34.67 -10.29
N LEU A 572 -24.21 -33.45 -10.07
CA LEU A 572 -25.56 -33.02 -10.45
C LEU A 572 -25.66 -32.51 -11.89
N GLY A 573 -24.58 -32.59 -12.69
CA GLY A 573 -24.54 -32.06 -14.05
C GLY A 573 -24.74 -30.54 -14.12
N ARG A 574 -24.42 -29.81 -13.04
CA ARG A 574 -24.56 -28.36 -12.93
C ARG A 574 -23.31 -27.66 -13.44
N PHE A 575 -23.52 -26.53 -14.12
CA PHE A 575 -22.42 -25.66 -14.49
C PHE A 575 -21.94 -24.88 -13.27
N VAL A 576 -20.82 -25.27 -12.67
CA VAL A 576 -20.22 -24.58 -11.51
C VAL A 576 -19.09 -23.65 -11.97
N LEU A 577 -19.18 -22.38 -11.58
CA LEU A 577 -18.16 -21.36 -11.77
C LEU A 577 -17.59 -20.96 -10.42
N VAL A 578 -16.26 -20.93 -10.31
CA VAL A 578 -15.56 -20.54 -9.10
C VAL A 578 -14.88 -19.20 -9.34
N PHE A 579 -15.18 -18.21 -8.50
CA PHE A 579 -14.60 -16.87 -8.55
C PHE A 579 -13.78 -16.65 -7.28
N ASN A 580 -12.50 -16.33 -7.44
CA ASN A 580 -11.63 -16.03 -6.30
C ASN A 580 -11.72 -14.53 -5.99
N CYS A 581 -12.26 -14.18 -4.82
CA CYS A 581 -12.44 -12.78 -4.43
C CYS A 581 -11.15 -12.17 -3.88
N ASP A 582 -10.86 -10.93 -4.29
CA ASP A 582 -9.77 -10.11 -3.77
C ASP A 582 -10.22 -8.67 -3.51
N GLU A 583 -9.35 -7.86 -2.92
CA GLU A 583 -9.65 -6.46 -2.56
C GLU A 583 -9.80 -5.54 -3.80
N THR A 584 -9.33 -5.98 -4.96
CA THR A 584 -9.36 -5.22 -6.23
C THR A 584 -10.59 -5.50 -7.08
N PHE A 585 -11.44 -6.42 -6.64
CA PHE A 585 -12.61 -6.86 -7.39
C PHE A 585 -13.59 -5.70 -7.58
N ASP A 586 -14.08 -5.47 -8.80
CA ASP A 586 -14.97 -4.33 -9.05
C ASP A 586 -16.46 -4.68 -8.82
N PHE A 587 -17.24 -3.73 -8.29
CA PHE A 587 -18.68 -3.89 -8.07
C PHE A 587 -19.43 -4.13 -9.38
N GLN A 588 -19.07 -3.44 -10.46
CA GLN A 588 -19.72 -3.65 -11.77
C GLN A 588 -19.40 -5.03 -12.32
N ALA A 589 -18.16 -5.51 -12.16
CA ALA A 589 -17.78 -6.86 -12.54
C ALA A 589 -18.57 -7.93 -11.75
N MET A 590 -18.74 -7.75 -10.44
CA MET A 590 -19.53 -8.66 -9.61
C MET A 590 -21.01 -8.67 -10.00
N GLY A 591 -21.60 -7.49 -10.21
CA GLY A 591 -22.99 -7.37 -10.67
C GLY A 591 -23.20 -8.05 -12.02
N ARG A 592 -22.27 -7.87 -12.96
CA ARG A 592 -22.26 -8.54 -14.26
C ARG A 592 -22.21 -10.07 -14.12
N ILE A 593 -21.37 -10.61 -13.23
CA ILE A 593 -21.29 -12.05 -12.96
C ILE A 593 -22.62 -12.58 -12.42
N LEU A 594 -23.23 -11.87 -11.46
CA LEU A 594 -24.51 -12.27 -10.88
C LEU A 594 -25.64 -12.28 -11.92
N VAL A 595 -25.69 -11.30 -12.83
CA VAL A 595 -26.61 -11.30 -13.97
C VAL A 595 -26.43 -12.55 -14.83
N GLY A 596 -25.17 -12.88 -15.18
CA GLY A 596 -24.84 -14.09 -15.93
C GLY A 596 -25.29 -15.37 -15.24
N LEU A 597 -25.04 -15.50 -13.93
CA LEU A 597 -25.46 -16.66 -13.13
C LEU A 597 -26.99 -16.80 -13.11
N CYS A 598 -27.72 -15.69 -12.92
CA CYS A 598 -29.18 -15.66 -12.93
C CYS A 598 -29.77 -16.11 -14.26
N GLN A 599 -29.25 -15.62 -15.38
CA GLN A 599 -29.78 -15.96 -16.70
C GLN A 599 -29.42 -17.39 -17.14
N VAL A 600 -28.19 -17.84 -16.87
CA VAL A 600 -27.74 -19.19 -17.23
C VAL A 600 -28.31 -20.27 -16.30
N GLY A 601 -28.56 -19.94 -15.03
CA GLY A 601 -28.88 -20.93 -13.99
C GLY A 601 -27.67 -21.75 -13.57
N ALA A 602 -26.48 -21.15 -13.64
CA ALA A 602 -25.23 -21.75 -13.19
C ALA A 602 -25.07 -21.62 -11.66
N TRP A 603 -24.17 -22.42 -11.10
CA TRP A 603 -23.77 -22.31 -9.69
C TRP A 603 -22.54 -21.42 -9.58
N GLY A 604 -22.64 -20.31 -8.87
CA GLY A 604 -21.52 -19.43 -8.56
C GLY A 604 -20.95 -19.72 -7.19
N CYS A 605 -19.69 -20.13 -7.11
CA CYS A 605 -18.95 -20.29 -5.86
C CYS A 605 -17.95 -19.14 -5.72
N PHE A 606 -18.22 -18.24 -4.79
CA PHE A 606 -17.34 -17.12 -4.46
C PHE A 606 -16.39 -17.56 -3.35
N ASP A 607 -15.16 -17.87 -3.76
CA ASP A 607 -14.09 -18.29 -2.87
C ASP A 607 -13.51 -17.08 -2.15
N GLU A 608 -13.21 -17.23 -0.86
CA GLU A 608 -12.60 -16.16 -0.06
C GLU A 608 -13.42 -14.86 -0.01
N PHE A 609 -14.75 -14.95 -0.01
CA PHE A 609 -15.65 -13.79 -0.13
C PHE A 609 -15.44 -12.73 0.97
N ASN A 610 -14.95 -13.14 2.14
CA ASN A 610 -14.60 -12.23 3.23
C ASN A 610 -13.31 -11.40 2.99
N ARG A 611 -12.69 -11.50 1.81
CA ARG A 611 -11.58 -10.64 1.37
C ARG A 611 -12.02 -9.33 0.70
N LEU A 612 -13.30 -9.23 0.35
CA LEU A 612 -13.85 -8.01 -0.24
C LEU A 612 -13.85 -6.87 0.79
N GLU A 613 -13.69 -5.64 0.29
CA GLU A 613 -13.85 -4.43 1.10
C GLU A 613 -15.28 -4.37 1.68
N GLU A 614 -15.43 -3.87 2.91
CA GLU A 614 -16.70 -3.84 3.63
C GLU A 614 -17.84 -3.16 2.85
N ARG A 615 -17.53 -2.05 2.15
CA ARG A 615 -18.50 -1.32 1.31
C ARG A 615 -19.03 -2.18 0.18
N MET A 616 -18.15 -2.89 -0.50
CA MET A 616 -18.48 -3.76 -1.62
C MET A 616 -19.21 -5.02 -1.15
N LEU A 617 -18.76 -5.61 -0.05
CA LEU A 617 -19.39 -6.76 0.59
C LEU A 617 -20.85 -6.47 0.92
N SER A 618 -21.15 -5.29 1.48
CA SER A 618 -22.51 -4.84 1.77
C SER A 618 -23.37 -4.73 0.49
N ALA A 619 -22.86 -4.06 -0.55
CA ALA A 619 -23.60 -3.86 -1.80
C ALA A 619 -23.88 -5.18 -2.55
N VAL A 620 -22.90 -6.08 -2.61
CA VAL A 620 -23.06 -7.41 -3.23
C VAL A 620 -24.00 -8.29 -2.41
N SER A 621 -23.96 -8.18 -1.07
CA SER A 621 -24.87 -8.92 -0.19
C SER A 621 -26.33 -8.59 -0.48
N GLN A 622 -26.65 -7.31 -0.71
CA GLN A 622 -27.99 -6.88 -1.07
C GLN A 622 -28.45 -7.50 -2.41
N GLN A 623 -27.58 -7.53 -3.42
CA GLN A 623 -27.89 -8.17 -4.70
C GLN A 623 -28.15 -9.67 -4.55
N ILE A 624 -27.32 -10.37 -3.78
CA ILE A 624 -27.48 -11.80 -3.51
C ILE A 624 -28.79 -12.06 -2.75
N GLN A 625 -29.14 -11.19 -1.80
CA GLN A 625 -30.39 -11.27 -1.05
C GLN A 625 -31.61 -11.22 -1.97
N THR A 626 -31.68 -10.23 -2.84
CA THR A 626 -32.79 -10.09 -3.80
C THR A 626 -32.92 -11.33 -4.69
N ILE A 627 -31.80 -11.90 -5.15
CA ILE A 627 -31.80 -13.13 -5.95
C ILE A 627 -32.37 -14.30 -5.14
N GLN A 628 -31.88 -14.53 -3.92
CA GLN A 628 -32.30 -15.68 -3.12
C GLN A 628 -33.74 -15.60 -2.64
N GLU A 629 -34.21 -14.41 -2.28
CA GLU A 629 -35.60 -14.18 -1.89
C GLU A 629 -36.55 -14.47 -3.06
N ALA A 630 -36.20 -14.00 -4.27
CA ALA A 630 -36.95 -14.36 -5.48
C ALA A 630 -36.97 -15.88 -5.68
N VAL A 631 -35.82 -16.55 -5.59
CA VAL A 631 -35.72 -18.01 -5.74
C VAL A 631 -36.54 -18.76 -4.69
N ARG A 632 -36.59 -18.24 -3.46
CA ARG A 632 -37.33 -18.83 -2.33
C ARG A 632 -38.84 -18.66 -2.48
N ALA A 633 -39.30 -17.52 -3.00
CA ALA A 633 -40.71 -17.23 -3.19
C ALA A 633 -41.37 -18.13 -4.26
N GLY A 634 -40.60 -18.59 -5.25
CA GLY A 634 -41.07 -19.54 -6.27
C GLY A 634 -42.15 -19.01 -7.22
N GLY A 635 -42.41 -17.69 -7.19
CA GLY A 635 -43.39 -16.98 -8.03
C GLY A 635 -42.77 -16.37 -9.30
N GLU A 636 -43.15 -15.13 -9.65
CA GLU A 636 -42.47 -14.38 -10.72
C GLU A 636 -41.01 -14.12 -10.33
N MET A 637 -40.09 -14.91 -10.88
CA MET A 637 -38.66 -14.89 -10.58
C MET A 637 -37.96 -13.69 -11.24
N THR A 638 -38.51 -12.49 -11.12
CA THR A 638 -37.93 -11.26 -11.67
C THR A 638 -37.19 -10.51 -10.57
N VAL A 639 -35.94 -10.13 -10.84
CA VAL A 639 -35.13 -9.31 -9.93
C VAL A 639 -34.61 -8.08 -10.65
N ASP A 640 -34.42 -7.00 -9.92
CA ASP A 640 -33.69 -5.83 -10.40
C ASP A 640 -32.25 -5.89 -9.88
N LEU A 641 -31.30 -6.05 -10.80
CA LEU A 641 -29.88 -6.11 -10.49
C LEU A 641 -29.14 -5.09 -11.35
N VAL A 642 -28.35 -4.23 -10.71
CA VAL A 642 -27.54 -3.19 -11.39
C VAL A 642 -28.41 -2.30 -12.30
N GLY A 643 -29.65 -2.02 -11.89
CA GLY A 643 -30.61 -1.21 -12.66
C GLY A 643 -31.23 -1.93 -13.86
N LYS A 644 -31.20 -3.26 -13.88
CA LYS A 644 -31.80 -4.10 -14.92
C LYS A 644 -32.76 -5.11 -14.32
N ARG A 645 -33.99 -5.13 -14.82
CA ARG A 645 -34.97 -6.18 -14.53
C ARG A 645 -34.66 -7.42 -15.35
N LEU A 646 -34.45 -8.56 -14.69
CA LEU A 646 -34.13 -9.83 -15.33
C LEU A 646 -34.85 -11.02 -14.70
N ASN A 647 -35.07 -12.05 -15.52
CA ASN A 647 -35.64 -13.31 -15.08
C ASN A 647 -34.53 -14.21 -14.51
N VAL A 648 -34.74 -14.71 -13.30
CA VAL A 648 -33.84 -15.63 -12.60
C VAL A 648 -34.20 -17.06 -12.95
N ASN A 649 -33.21 -17.81 -13.43
CA ASN A 649 -33.34 -19.23 -13.68
C ASN A 649 -33.43 -19.99 -12.35
N PRO A 650 -34.44 -20.85 -12.16
CA PRO A 650 -34.66 -21.56 -10.88
C PRO A 650 -33.55 -22.56 -10.52
N ASN A 651 -32.61 -22.84 -11.43
CA ASN A 651 -31.47 -23.71 -11.19
C ASN A 651 -30.24 -23.01 -10.60
N ILE A 652 -30.27 -21.68 -10.46
CA ILE A 652 -29.17 -20.91 -9.89
C ILE A 652 -28.83 -21.43 -8.48
N GLY A 653 -27.53 -21.44 -8.17
CA GLY A 653 -27.02 -21.70 -6.83
C GLY A 653 -25.90 -20.72 -6.53
N ILE A 654 -25.91 -20.10 -5.35
CA ILE A 654 -24.83 -19.22 -4.91
C ILE A 654 -24.16 -19.88 -3.70
N PHE A 655 -22.84 -19.97 -3.72
CA PHE A 655 -22.06 -20.53 -2.63
C PHE A 655 -20.99 -19.54 -2.23
N ILE A 656 -20.79 -19.37 -0.93
CA ILE A 656 -19.79 -18.44 -0.40
C ILE A 656 -18.86 -19.22 0.51
N THR A 657 -17.56 -19.17 0.25
CA THR A 657 -16.59 -19.75 1.18
C THR A 657 -15.94 -18.66 2.02
N MET A 658 -15.56 -19.01 3.25
CA MET A 658 -14.83 -18.10 4.12
C MET A 658 -13.72 -18.83 4.90
N ASN A 659 -12.64 -18.11 5.11
CA ASN A 659 -11.53 -18.47 5.99
C ASN A 659 -11.57 -17.55 7.23
N PRO A 660 -12.28 -17.92 8.31
CA PRO A 660 -12.34 -17.10 9.51
C PRO A 660 -10.97 -17.04 10.22
N GLY A 661 -10.66 -15.91 10.87
CA GLY A 661 -9.47 -15.75 11.73
C GLY A 661 -8.16 -15.39 11.02
N TYR A 662 -8.16 -15.17 9.71
CA TYR A 662 -7.01 -14.66 8.97
C TYR A 662 -7.00 -13.12 8.98
N SER A 663 -5.80 -12.51 9.08
CA SER A 663 -5.62 -11.05 9.00
C SER A 663 -6.11 -10.48 7.66
N GLY A 664 -6.68 -9.29 7.68
CA GLY A 664 -7.19 -8.62 6.47
C GLY A 664 -8.50 -9.20 5.93
N ARG A 665 -9.34 -9.78 6.80
CA ARG A 665 -10.65 -10.33 6.42
C ARG A 665 -11.79 -9.54 7.06
N SER A 666 -12.76 -9.16 6.25
CA SER A 666 -13.97 -8.47 6.65
C SER A 666 -14.97 -9.44 7.29
N ASN A 667 -15.78 -8.96 8.23
CA ASN A 667 -16.91 -9.75 8.74
C ASN A 667 -18.06 -9.73 7.73
N LEU A 668 -18.74 -10.87 7.56
CA LEU A 668 -19.96 -10.89 6.75
C LEU A 668 -21.09 -10.10 7.42
N PRO A 669 -21.89 -9.34 6.65
CA PRO A 669 -23.13 -8.75 7.14
C PRO A 669 -24.10 -9.82 7.68
N ASP A 670 -24.81 -9.50 8.76
CA ASP A 670 -25.70 -10.49 9.41
C ASP A 670 -26.88 -10.88 8.52
N ASN A 671 -27.41 -9.96 7.72
CA ASN A 671 -28.43 -10.25 6.71
C ASN A 671 -27.95 -11.34 5.74
N LEU A 672 -26.68 -11.30 5.33
CA LEU A 672 -26.10 -12.31 4.45
C LEU A 672 -25.97 -13.67 5.15
N LYS A 673 -25.53 -13.68 6.40
CA LYS A 673 -25.42 -14.93 7.18
C LYS A 673 -26.75 -15.64 7.34
N GLN A 674 -27.86 -14.89 7.47
CA GLN A 674 -29.20 -15.47 7.58
C GLN A 674 -29.71 -16.09 6.27
N LEU A 675 -29.20 -15.63 5.13
CA LEU A 675 -29.59 -16.13 3.81
C LEU A 675 -28.96 -17.49 3.51
N PHE A 676 -27.73 -17.70 3.95
CA PHE A 676 -27.00 -18.94 3.69
C PHE A 676 -27.08 -19.93 4.84
N ARG A 677 -27.14 -21.22 4.48
CA ARG A 677 -26.87 -22.29 5.44
C ARG A 677 -25.36 -22.44 5.65
N SER A 678 -24.90 -22.12 6.85
CA SER A 678 -23.50 -22.29 7.23
C SER A 678 -23.15 -23.78 7.38
N LEU A 679 -22.06 -24.20 6.75
CA LEU A 679 -21.52 -25.56 6.85
C LEU A 679 -20.09 -25.51 7.37
N ALA A 680 -19.87 -25.98 8.60
CA ALA A 680 -18.54 -26.01 9.20
C ALA A 680 -17.70 -27.13 8.57
N MET A 681 -16.57 -26.77 7.95
CA MET A 681 -15.58 -27.68 7.37
C MET A 681 -14.24 -27.51 8.10
N THR A 682 -14.17 -28.05 9.32
CA THR A 682 -13.07 -27.84 10.27
C THR A 682 -11.84 -28.69 9.95
N GLN A 683 -12.03 -29.97 9.63
CA GLN A 683 -10.94 -30.90 9.40
C GLN A 683 -11.28 -31.87 8.25
N PRO A 684 -10.45 -31.94 7.19
CA PRO A 684 -10.59 -32.97 6.18
C PRO A 684 -10.11 -34.31 6.73
N ASP A 685 -10.76 -35.39 6.31
CA ASP A 685 -10.29 -36.74 6.60
C ASP A 685 -9.03 -37.05 5.76
N ARG A 686 -7.86 -36.75 6.33
CA ARG A 686 -6.57 -36.95 5.65
C ARG A 686 -6.29 -38.43 5.39
N GLN A 687 -6.83 -39.32 6.20
CA GLN A 687 -6.60 -40.76 6.13
C GLN A 687 -7.36 -41.36 4.96
N LEU A 688 -8.64 -41.02 4.82
CA LEU A 688 -9.44 -41.39 3.66
C LEU A 688 -8.84 -40.83 2.36
N ILE A 689 -8.44 -39.56 2.36
CA ILE A 689 -7.80 -38.95 1.18
C ILE A 689 -6.51 -39.68 0.83
N ALA A 690 -5.66 -39.97 1.81
CA ALA A 690 -4.42 -40.71 1.58
C ALA A 690 -4.67 -42.12 1.05
N GLN A 691 -5.69 -42.81 1.56
CA GLN A 691 -6.09 -44.12 1.11
C GLN A 691 -6.57 -44.12 -0.34
N VAL A 692 -7.49 -43.23 -0.71
CA VAL A 692 -7.95 -43.06 -2.10
C VAL A 692 -6.77 -42.81 -3.03
N MET A 693 -5.88 -41.90 -2.62
CA MET A 693 -4.69 -41.59 -3.38
C MET A 693 -3.77 -42.79 -3.54
N LEU A 694 -3.52 -43.56 -2.49
CA LEU A 694 -2.69 -44.76 -2.56
C LEU A 694 -3.31 -45.84 -3.46
N PHE A 695 -4.63 -46.06 -3.39
CA PHE A 695 -5.30 -46.95 -4.35
C PHE A 695 -5.16 -46.44 -5.79
N SER A 696 -5.32 -45.13 -6.02
CA SER A 696 -5.09 -44.51 -7.34
C SER A 696 -3.64 -44.63 -7.83
N GLN A 697 -2.69 -44.86 -6.92
CA GLN A 697 -1.30 -45.16 -7.25
C GLN A 697 -1.01 -46.68 -7.32
N GLY A 698 -2.03 -47.51 -7.19
CA GLY A 698 -1.97 -48.97 -7.31
C GLY A 698 -1.43 -49.68 -6.06
N PHE A 699 -1.59 -49.13 -4.85
CA PHE A 699 -1.24 -49.81 -3.61
C PHE A 699 -2.44 -50.61 -3.06
N ARG A 700 -2.36 -51.95 -3.05
CA ARG A 700 -3.41 -52.82 -2.47
C ARG A 700 -3.60 -52.62 -0.97
N THR A 701 -2.50 -52.40 -0.24
CA THR A 701 -2.47 -52.15 1.21
C THR A 701 -2.67 -50.68 1.57
N ALA A 702 -3.34 -49.91 0.70
CA ALA A 702 -3.57 -48.47 0.89
C ALA A 702 -4.18 -48.11 2.24
N GLU A 703 -5.08 -48.94 2.79
CA GLU A 703 -5.67 -48.72 4.12
C GLU A 703 -4.60 -48.74 5.21
N THR A 704 -3.77 -49.79 5.24
CA THR A 704 -2.70 -49.95 6.23
C THR A 704 -1.65 -48.85 6.10
N LEU A 705 -1.33 -48.45 4.87
CA LEU A 705 -0.34 -47.40 4.60
C LEU A 705 -0.86 -46.02 5.02
N ALA A 706 -2.12 -45.68 4.70
CA ALA A 706 -2.75 -44.43 5.12
C ALA A 706 -2.78 -44.30 6.65
N ASN A 707 -3.09 -45.40 7.36
CA ASN A 707 -3.10 -45.48 8.82
C ASN A 707 -1.73 -45.24 9.47
N LYS A 708 -0.63 -45.30 8.70
CA LYS A 708 0.72 -45.02 9.20
C LYS A 708 1.23 -43.65 8.75
N ILE A 709 1.03 -43.30 7.48
CA ILE A 709 1.57 -42.08 6.88
C ILE A 709 0.89 -40.85 7.47
N VAL A 710 -0.43 -40.89 7.70
CA VAL A 710 -1.14 -39.71 8.20
C VAL A 710 -0.75 -39.38 9.65
N PRO A 711 -0.72 -40.33 10.59
CA PRO A 711 -0.17 -40.08 11.92
C PRO A 711 1.28 -39.59 11.88
N LEU A 712 2.13 -40.11 10.98
CA LEU A 712 3.50 -39.60 10.81
C LEU A 712 3.52 -38.10 10.48
N PHE A 713 2.72 -37.64 9.52
CA PHE A 713 2.62 -36.20 9.20
C PHE A 713 2.12 -35.36 10.37
N ILE A 714 1.20 -35.91 11.19
CA ILE A 714 0.69 -35.23 12.39
C ILE A 714 1.81 -35.12 13.43
N LEU A 715 2.51 -36.22 13.71
CA LEU A 715 3.64 -36.25 14.65
C LEU A 715 4.78 -35.33 14.19
N CYS A 716 5.11 -35.29 12.90
CA CYS A 716 6.10 -34.35 12.37
C CYS A 716 5.69 -32.89 12.63
N LYS A 717 4.40 -32.56 12.48
CA LYS A 717 3.91 -31.21 12.78
C LYS A 717 3.98 -30.88 14.27
N GLU A 718 3.75 -31.86 15.15
CA GLU A 718 3.70 -31.67 16.60
C GLU A 718 5.08 -31.69 17.26
N GLN A 719 6.00 -32.50 16.76
CA GLN A 719 7.29 -32.78 17.41
C GLN A 719 8.47 -32.02 16.80
N LEU A 720 8.39 -31.60 15.53
CA LEU A 720 9.47 -30.84 14.90
C LEU A 720 9.40 -29.36 15.27
N SER A 721 10.54 -28.67 15.15
CA SER A 721 10.63 -27.24 15.42
C SER A 721 9.69 -26.44 14.51
N ALA A 722 9.01 -25.43 15.08
CA ALA A 722 8.10 -24.57 14.33
C ALA A 722 8.88 -23.61 13.42
N GLN A 723 9.10 -24.01 12.16
CA GLN A 723 9.76 -23.19 11.14
C GLN A 723 8.78 -22.77 10.04
N CYS A 724 8.92 -21.55 9.53
CA CYS A 724 8.02 -21.00 8.49
C CYS A 724 8.05 -21.75 7.15
N HIS A 725 9.11 -22.53 6.90
CA HIS A 725 9.30 -23.30 5.68
C HIS A 725 8.84 -24.77 5.80
N TYR A 726 8.40 -25.21 6.99
CA TYR A 726 7.83 -26.54 7.18
C TYR A 726 6.33 -26.54 6.81
N ASP A 727 5.94 -27.44 5.90
CA ASP A 727 4.55 -27.65 5.50
C ASP A 727 4.18 -29.13 5.60
N PHE A 728 3.43 -29.47 6.65
CA PHE A 728 2.82 -30.79 6.86
C PHE A 728 1.31 -30.77 6.54
N GLY A 729 0.89 -29.84 5.68
CA GLY A 729 -0.46 -29.72 5.19
C GLY A 729 -0.84 -30.80 4.17
N LEU A 730 -2.11 -30.81 3.79
CA LEU A 730 -2.68 -31.80 2.87
C LEU A 730 -2.02 -31.76 1.48
N ARG A 731 -1.54 -30.59 1.03
CA ARG A 731 -0.86 -30.43 -0.26
C ARG A 731 0.49 -31.16 -0.28
N ALA A 732 1.27 -31.06 0.80
CA ALA A 732 2.53 -31.77 0.95
C ALA A 732 2.30 -33.28 0.99
N LEU A 733 1.31 -33.74 1.77
CA LEU A 733 0.90 -35.15 1.80
C LEU A 733 0.54 -35.67 0.40
N LYS A 734 -0.30 -34.94 -0.34
CA LYS A 734 -0.69 -35.27 -1.72
C LYS A 734 0.54 -35.49 -2.61
N TYR A 735 1.51 -34.59 -2.53
CA TYR A 735 2.73 -34.66 -3.34
C TYR A 735 3.54 -35.93 -3.05
N VAL A 736 3.74 -36.26 -1.76
CA VAL A 736 4.48 -37.47 -1.35
C VAL A 736 3.81 -38.74 -1.87
N LEU A 737 2.48 -38.83 -1.76
CA LEU A 737 1.74 -40.02 -2.21
C LEU A 737 1.81 -40.22 -3.72
N VAL A 738 1.68 -39.16 -4.52
CA VAL A 738 1.83 -39.22 -5.98
C VAL A 738 3.26 -39.61 -6.36
N SER A 739 4.26 -39.03 -5.70
CA SER A 739 5.67 -39.34 -5.92
C SER A 739 5.96 -40.82 -5.64
N ALA A 740 5.45 -41.37 -4.54
CA ALA A 740 5.60 -42.80 -4.21
C ALA A 740 4.98 -43.71 -5.29
N GLY A 741 3.85 -43.33 -5.88
CA GLY A 741 3.25 -44.03 -7.00
C GLY A 741 4.11 -44.04 -8.27
N ASN A 742 4.71 -42.90 -8.61
CA ASN A 742 5.64 -42.80 -9.75
C ASN A 742 6.85 -43.73 -9.55
N VAL A 743 7.46 -43.69 -8.36
CA VAL A 743 8.61 -44.55 -8.04
C VAL A 743 8.25 -46.04 -8.12
N LYS A 744 7.06 -46.42 -7.64
CA LYS A 744 6.57 -47.80 -7.73
C LYS A 744 6.46 -48.27 -9.19
N ARG A 745 5.90 -47.42 -10.07
CA ARG A 745 5.79 -47.71 -11.50
C ARG A 745 7.16 -47.82 -12.18
N ASP A 746 8.07 -46.90 -11.90
CA ASP A 746 9.42 -46.91 -12.47
C ASP A 746 10.18 -48.18 -12.11
N LYS A 747 9.99 -48.69 -10.89
CA LYS A 747 10.56 -49.98 -10.45
C LYS A 747 9.92 -51.16 -11.17
N LEU A 748 8.60 -51.19 -11.29
CA LEU A 748 7.88 -52.26 -12.02
C LEU A 748 8.27 -52.32 -13.50
N ALA A 749 8.46 -51.16 -14.14
CA ALA A 749 8.90 -51.06 -15.53
C ALA A 749 10.33 -51.60 -15.76
N LYS A 750 11.21 -51.49 -14.76
CA LYS A 750 12.61 -51.97 -14.85
C LYS A 750 12.77 -53.46 -14.55
N VAL A 751 11.88 -54.05 -13.74
CA VAL A 751 12.03 -55.43 -13.22
C VAL A 751 11.17 -56.44 -13.99
N GLY A 752 10.19 -55.99 -14.77
CA GLY A 752 9.23 -56.86 -15.45
C GLY A 752 8.15 -57.38 -14.50
N ALA A 753 6.90 -57.42 -14.97
CA ALA A 753 5.71 -57.61 -14.13
C ALA A 753 5.65 -58.93 -13.33
N ALA A 754 6.38 -59.97 -13.76
CA ALA A 754 6.31 -61.31 -13.16
C ALA A 754 7.22 -61.52 -11.93
N ALA A 755 8.22 -60.67 -11.69
CA ALA A 755 9.25 -60.91 -10.66
C ALA A 755 8.98 -60.19 -9.30
N LEU A 756 7.90 -59.41 -9.18
CA LEU A 756 7.63 -58.56 -8.01
C LEU A 756 6.43 -59.00 -7.15
N GLU A 757 5.57 -59.89 -7.62
CA GLU A 757 4.47 -60.44 -6.80
C GLU A 757 5.02 -61.16 -5.56
N ASP A 758 6.16 -61.85 -5.67
CA ASP A 758 6.81 -62.54 -4.53
C ASP A 758 7.62 -61.62 -3.60
N VAL A 759 8.20 -60.53 -4.10
CA VAL A 759 9.14 -59.69 -3.32
C VAL A 759 8.42 -58.57 -2.56
N ALA A 760 7.38 -57.96 -3.14
CA ALA A 760 6.65 -56.87 -2.51
C ALA A 760 5.77 -57.37 -1.33
N GLU A 761 5.24 -58.58 -1.40
CA GLU A 761 4.43 -59.17 -0.33
C GLU A 761 5.27 -59.73 0.83
N GLN A 762 6.48 -60.22 0.56
CA GLN A 762 7.39 -60.71 1.60
C GLN A 762 8.05 -59.58 2.41
N GLN A 763 8.35 -58.42 1.80
CA GLN A 763 8.96 -57.29 2.51
C GLN A 763 7.97 -56.52 3.41
N VAL A 764 6.68 -56.49 3.06
CA VAL A 764 5.64 -55.88 3.91
C VAL A 764 5.38 -56.71 5.18
N ARG A 765 5.54 -58.03 5.13
CA ARG A 765 5.49 -58.91 6.33
C ARG A 765 6.68 -58.72 7.29
N ARG A 766 7.81 -58.19 6.82
CA ARG A 766 9.03 -57.94 7.63
C ARG A 766 9.12 -56.54 8.25
N GLY A 767 8.10 -55.69 8.10
CA GLY A 767 8.10 -54.35 8.70
C GLY A 767 8.95 -53.30 7.98
N GLU A 768 9.58 -53.64 6.85
CA GLU A 768 10.53 -52.76 6.14
C GLU A 768 9.89 -51.68 5.25
N ALA A 769 8.55 -51.58 5.22
CA ALA A 769 7.82 -50.58 4.43
C ALA A 769 8.18 -49.12 4.81
N GLY A 770 8.67 -48.88 6.03
CA GLY A 770 9.16 -47.58 6.48
C GLY A 770 10.41 -47.08 5.73
N SER A 771 11.28 -47.99 5.28
CA SER A 771 12.53 -47.64 4.60
C SER A 771 12.32 -47.02 3.21
N HIS A 772 11.30 -47.48 2.48
CA HIS A 772 11.00 -47.01 1.12
C HIS A 772 10.31 -45.66 1.11
N LEU A 773 9.40 -45.39 2.06
CA LEU A 773 8.81 -44.06 2.25
C LEU A 773 9.83 -43.09 2.85
N GLY A 774 10.72 -43.54 3.73
CA GLY A 774 11.83 -42.75 4.28
C GLY A 774 12.83 -42.30 3.22
N LEU A 775 13.21 -43.17 2.27
CA LEU A 775 14.07 -42.83 1.12
C LEU A 775 13.41 -41.83 0.17
N VAL A 776 12.10 -41.95 -0.08
CA VAL A 776 11.35 -40.98 -0.91
C VAL A 776 11.20 -39.64 -0.18
N PHE A 777 10.97 -39.65 1.14
CA PHE A 777 10.98 -38.45 1.98
C PHE A 777 12.34 -37.75 1.87
N CYS A 778 13.44 -38.48 2.04
CA CYS A 778 14.80 -37.95 2.00
C CYS A 778 15.17 -37.42 0.60
N GLN A 779 14.85 -38.13 -0.48
CA GLN A 779 15.12 -37.68 -1.86
C GLN A 779 14.31 -36.44 -2.28
N VAL A 780 13.07 -36.31 -1.81
CA VAL A 780 12.23 -35.13 -2.07
C VAL A 780 12.71 -33.93 -1.25
N TRP A 781 13.19 -34.15 -0.02
CA TRP A 781 13.72 -33.10 0.84
C TRP A 781 15.07 -32.56 0.33
N VAL A 782 16.01 -33.44 -0.03
CA VAL A 782 17.36 -33.08 -0.52
C VAL A 782 17.32 -32.31 -1.85
N ARG A 783 16.33 -32.53 -2.72
CA ARG A 783 16.23 -31.79 -4.00
C ARG A 783 15.80 -30.33 -3.87
N ARG A 784 15.33 -29.87 -2.71
CA ARG A 784 15.00 -28.44 -2.47
C ARG A 784 16.17 -27.64 -1.88
N GLU A 785 17.16 -28.30 -1.30
CA GLU A 785 18.40 -27.67 -0.84
C GLU A 785 19.55 -27.96 -1.81
N SER A 786 19.59 -27.23 -2.91
CA SER A 786 20.84 -27.02 -3.64
C SER A 786 21.71 -26.00 -2.89
N ARG A 787 22.21 -26.38 -1.70
CA ARG A 787 23.41 -25.78 -1.10
C ARG A 787 24.33 -26.91 -0.66
N PRO A 788 25.60 -26.93 -1.13
CA PRO A 788 26.51 -28.00 -0.79
C PRO A 788 26.98 -27.83 0.66
N GLY A 789 26.70 -28.79 1.55
CA GLY A 789 27.34 -28.82 2.88
C GLY A 789 26.63 -29.52 4.04
N THR A 790 25.38 -29.98 3.93
CA THR A 790 24.63 -30.52 5.10
C THR A 790 24.13 -31.96 4.89
N ASP A 791 25.06 -32.91 4.74
CA ASP A 791 24.76 -34.35 4.61
C ASP A 791 24.39 -35.05 5.95
N ARG A 792 24.45 -34.37 7.09
CA ARG A 792 24.25 -35.01 8.41
C ARG A 792 22.78 -35.15 8.85
N THR A 793 21.86 -34.31 8.36
CA THR A 793 20.46 -34.32 8.81
C THR A 793 19.60 -35.45 8.24
N GLY A 794 19.97 -35.99 7.07
CA GLY A 794 19.25 -37.09 6.44
C GLY A 794 19.47 -38.46 7.09
N ALA A 795 20.63 -38.66 7.72
CA ALA A 795 20.98 -39.92 8.39
C ALA A 795 20.25 -40.06 9.75
N ASP A 796 20.14 -38.97 10.51
CA ASP A 796 19.45 -38.98 11.81
C ASP A 796 17.93 -39.20 11.66
N PHE A 797 17.34 -38.78 10.53
CA PHE A 797 15.92 -38.99 10.24
C PHE A 797 15.56 -40.45 9.95
N ILE A 798 16.50 -41.23 9.38
CA ILE A 798 16.32 -42.67 9.13
C ILE A 798 16.40 -43.44 10.46
N THR A 799 17.27 -43.01 11.37
CA THR A 799 17.42 -43.62 12.71
C THR A 799 16.22 -43.33 13.63
N PHE A 800 15.52 -42.21 13.43
CA PHE A 800 14.30 -41.87 14.17
C PHE A 800 13.05 -42.63 13.66
N LEU A 801 13.08 -43.14 12.42
CA LEU A 801 11.96 -43.86 11.79
C LEU A 801 12.02 -45.39 11.95
N GLY A 802 13.18 -45.95 12.34
CA GLY A 802 13.35 -47.35 12.71
C GLY A 802 13.05 -47.57 14.18
#